data_AF-A0A1I8GBY6-F1
#
_entry.id   AF-A0A1I8GBY6-F1
#
_cell.length_a   1.000
_cell.length_b   1.000
_cell.length_c   1.000
_cell.angle_alpha   90.00
_cell.angle_beta   90.00
_cell.angle_gamma   90.00
#
_symmetry.space_group_name_H-M   'P 1'
#
loop_
_entity.id
_entity.type
_entity.pdbx_description
1 polymer ?
#
loop_
_entity_poly.entity_id
_entity_poly.type
_entity_poly.pdbx_seq_one_letter_code
_entity_poly.pdbx_strand_id
1 'polypeptide(L)'
;ATAPEERDQLRASLIAARQLIAEHPGAVRELSLDLASALLNLNSDSDDAIVEGFAEKRMAALTELVCSDPGSVAPYLASQVFLPEYCTSQRLDALLALQTAALSLSRAKSPPVNAVASPPMPTVGRVTRRWGRPVHQQESSVSAFSQFAGEFFFGLARGFDTQARHLDLIGPDYPVLCRLLYTLGVVYFCAENSPGQARMLSALAELLPVVVRHPEAPVRRGALFCYACLGLATPHALTQELLTVASSSEAGNFFNSVDNEPDAECRQLAACAGSLLAGRLSEAWHSSELTLFSFGTMRQAMYTFTLTPRLQSIRSRRLLCYAGALATVVMLLLCIYNLTNGGLTYPLNEQYPGEPRYGIILDAGSTGSRVHVFEFRYQRGRKQPYVLVNELFQQVRPGLSAFARDPRRAAASLADLIDACKRRIPAHYWTSTPLALKATAGLRLLKPETSARILSEVRQLLAKSPFAMDRDSVAIMDGLDEGIFSWVTLNFLNGQLAKPEDSYGALDLGGGSTQVTFALPSANVASAVPAGFVKRLSLGGADARLYSHSYLGLGLMSARLAILQLSSQGKLPSSGAGGSKQFVTACLPSNYTGQWEHGGILYNLTGLATGRFYAFSYFYDRAADAGLIGAKEGGEVTLADIANAAEAACNRRSSDSKQPFHCMDLCYQAALLTKGYGFAPSSKFVMRKKIRNVELSWALGAVFDVFYNHANNSSGPATTN
;
A
#
# COMPACT_ATOMS: atom_id res chain seq x y z
N ALA A 1 7.95 18.81 -10.31
CA ALA A 1 8.51 19.79 -11.25
C ALA A 1 8.56 21.16 -10.57
N THR A 2 9.55 22.02 -10.88
CA THR A 2 9.81 23.27 -10.13
C THR A 2 9.71 24.55 -10.96
N ALA A 3 9.49 24.48 -12.28
CA ALA A 3 9.30 25.68 -13.12
C ALA A 3 7.85 25.79 -13.67
N PRO A 4 7.29 27.01 -13.84
CA PRO A 4 5.94 27.22 -14.40
C PRO A 4 5.75 26.64 -15.82
N GLU A 5 6.75 26.77 -16.70
CA GLU A 5 6.71 26.22 -18.06
C GLU A 5 6.59 24.68 -18.09
N GLU A 6 7.26 23.99 -17.16
CA GLU A 6 7.17 22.53 -17.01
C GLU A 6 5.76 22.09 -16.59
N ARG A 7 5.03 22.94 -15.85
CA ARG A 7 3.65 22.65 -15.41
C ARG A 7 2.65 22.77 -16.56
N ASP A 8 2.81 23.79 -17.40
CA ASP A 8 1.98 23.94 -18.60
C ASP A 8 2.22 22.83 -19.61
N GLN A 9 3.48 22.39 -19.74
CA GLN A 9 3.82 21.21 -20.54
C GLN A 9 3.21 19.93 -19.99
N LEU A 10 3.25 19.70 -18.68
CA LEU A 10 2.63 18.52 -18.05
C LEU A 10 1.11 18.53 -18.23
N ARG A 11 0.46 19.70 -18.06
CA ARG A 11 -0.97 19.90 -18.32
C ARG A 11 -1.31 19.53 -19.75
N ALA A 12 -0.63 20.13 -20.72
CA ALA A 12 -0.87 19.89 -22.14
C ALA A 12 -0.64 18.42 -22.49
N SER A 13 0.43 17.82 -21.94
CA SER A 13 0.77 16.41 -22.14
C SER A 13 -0.30 15.48 -21.61
N LEU A 14 -0.84 15.69 -20.40
CA LEU A 14 -1.88 14.82 -19.84
C LEU A 14 -3.22 14.96 -20.57
N ILE A 15 -3.59 16.19 -20.98
CA ILE A 15 -4.79 16.42 -21.78
C ILE A 15 -4.71 15.70 -23.12
N ALA A 16 -3.54 15.73 -23.76
CA ALA A 16 -3.30 15.11 -25.06
C ALA A 16 -2.93 13.61 -24.97
N ALA A 17 -2.50 13.12 -23.80
CA ALA A 17 -1.86 11.80 -23.64
C ALA A 17 -2.68 10.67 -24.25
N ARG A 18 -3.96 10.56 -23.88
CA ARG A 18 -4.85 9.53 -24.44
C ARG A 18 -4.89 9.59 -25.97
N GLN A 19 -5.08 10.77 -26.54
CA GLN A 19 -5.20 10.95 -27.99
C GLN A 19 -3.89 10.60 -28.70
N LEU A 20 -2.75 11.08 -28.17
CA LEU A 20 -1.44 10.79 -28.73
C LEU A 20 -1.10 9.30 -28.70
N ILE A 21 -1.47 8.62 -27.62
CA ILE A 21 -1.30 7.17 -27.49
C ILE A 21 -2.11 6.44 -28.56
N ALA A 22 -3.38 6.81 -28.74
CA ALA A 22 -4.26 6.20 -29.74
C ALA A 22 -3.82 6.46 -31.19
N GLU A 23 -3.29 7.64 -31.50
CA GLU A 23 -2.89 8.04 -32.85
C GLU A 23 -1.53 7.47 -33.29
N HIS A 24 -0.64 7.14 -32.33
CA HIS A 24 0.75 6.75 -32.63
C HIS A 24 1.16 5.40 -32.00
N PRO A 25 0.42 4.30 -32.23
CA PRO A 25 0.65 3.02 -31.55
C PRO A 25 2.05 2.42 -31.81
N GLY A 26 2.66 2.73 -32.97
CA GLY A 26 4.03 2.29 -33.28
C GLY A 26 5.09 2.93 -32.39
N ALA A 27 5.02 4.26 -32.19
CA ALA A 27 5.95 4.99 -31.33
C ALA A 27 5.72 4.69 -29.84
N VAL A 28 4.46 4.46 -29.46
CA VAL A 28 4.08 4.11 -28.08
C VAL A 28 4.71 2.79 -27.63
N ARG A 29 4.84 1.78 -28.52
CA ARG A 29 5.41 0.47 -28.15
C ARG A 29 6.85 0.54 -27.65
N GLU A 30 7.65 1.49 -28.13
CA GLU A 30 9.04 1.64 -27.68
C GLU A 30 9.16 2.25 -26.27
N LEU A 31 8.13 2.98 -25.83
CA LEU A 31 8.10 3.71 -24.56
C LEU A 31 6.98 3.22 -23.63
N SER A 32 6.31 2.11 -23.95
CA SER A 32 5.05 1.73 -23.32
C SER A 32 5.19 1.45 -21.82
N LEU A 33 6.29 0.81 -21.42
CA LEU A 33 6.56 0.51 -20.01
C LEU A 33 6.94 1.76 -19.21
N ASP A 34 7.73 2.67 -19.80
CA ASP A 34 8.11 3.93 -19.18
C ASP A 34 6.90 4.83 -18.99
N LEU A 35 6.02 4.91 -19.99
CA LEU A 35 4.75 5.62 -19.91
C LEU A 35 3.80 5.00 -18.89
N ALA A 36 3.71 3.67 -18.82
CA ALA A 36 2.87 2.98 -17.85
C ALA A 36 3.37 3.24 -16.42
N SER A 37 4.68 3.17 -16.21
CA SER A 37 5.31 3.52 -14.94
C SER A 37 5.08 4.99 -14.58
N ALA A 38 5.26 5.90 -15.53
CA ALA A 38 5.03 7.32 -15.32
C ALA A 38 3.58 7.60 -14.94
N LEU A 39 2.60 7.13 -15.71
CA LEU A 39 1.17 7.33 -15.46
C LEU A 39 0.70 6.69 -14.13
N LEU A 40 1.22 5.52 -13.77
CA LEU A 40 0.87 4.86 -12.51
C LEU A 40 1.49 5.54 -11.28
N ASN A 41 2.66 6.16 -11.44
CA ASN A 41 3.32 6.95 -10.40
C ASN A 41 2.93 8.43 -10.43
N LEU A 42 2.15 8.85 -11.43
CA LEU A 42 1.66 10.21 -11.58
C LEU A 42 0.54 10.46 -10.56
N ASN A 43 0.93 10.75 -9.33
CA ASN A 43 0.00 11.16 -8.29
C ASN A 43 -0.35 12.63 -8.42
N SER A 44 -1.52 12.96 -7.91
CA SER A 44 -2.05 14.31 -7.88
C SER A 44 -1.35 15.22 -6.84
N ASP A 45 -0.35 14.66 -6.15
CA ASP A 45 0.51 15.29 -5.14
C ASP A 45 1.35 16.47 -5.68
N SER A 46 1.35 16.69 -7.00
CA SER A 46 1.82 17.93 -7.63
C SER A 46 0.81 18.41 -8.67
N ASP A 47 0.17 19.55 -8.40
CA ASP A 47 -0.58 20.38 -9.36
C ASP A 47 -2.10 20.15 -9.54
N ASP A 48 -2.80 19.78 -8.47
CA ASP A 48 -4.27 19.59 -8.43
C ASP A 48 -5.15 20.87 -8.47
N ALA A 49 -4.67 21.93 -9.12
CA ALA A 49 -5.52 23.05 -9.54
C ALA A 49 -5.45 23.33 -11.05
N ILE A 50 -4.65 22.57 -11.81
CA ILE A 50 -4.33 22.91 -13.19
C ILE A 50 -5.17 22.11 -14.22
N VAL A 51 -5.55 20.86 -13.95
CA VAL A 51 -6.29 20.01 -14.90
C VAL A 51 -7.59 19.47 -14.30
N GLU A 52 -8.72 20.02 -14.75
CA GLU A 52 -10.05 19.49 -14.42
C GLU A 52 -10.17 18.03 -14.89
N GLY A 53 -10.61 17.13 -13.99
CA GLY A 53 -10.72 15.70 -14.28
C GLY A 53 -9.37 14.97 -14.39
N PHE A 54 -8.33 15.43 -13.68
CA PHE A 54 -6.98 14.82 -13.70
C PHE A 54 -6.98 13.30 -13.59
N ALA A 55 -7.64 12.75 -12.55
CA ALA A 55 -7.69 11.31 -12.30
C ALA A 55 -8.35 10.55 -13.46
N GLU A 56 -9.43 11.10 -14.02
CA GLU A 56 -10.13 10.52 -15.16
C GLU A 56 -9.25 10.52 -16.41
N LYS A 57 -8.55 11.62 -16.69
CA LYS A 57 -7.65 11.73 -17.85
C LYS A 57 -6.44 10.81 -17.72
N ARG A 58 -5.85 10.72 -16.53
CA ARG A 58 -4.76 9.80 -16.22
C ARG A 58 -5.19 8.35 -16.42
N MET A 59 -6.33 7.96 -15.84
CA MET A 59 -6.88 6.62 -15.99
C MET A 59 -7.21 6.29 -17.44
N ALA A 60 -7.78 7.25 -18.18
CA ALA A 60 -8.10 7.08 -19.59
C ALA A 60 -6.84 6.92 -20.46
N ALA A 61 -5.77 7.67 -20.18
CA ALA A 61 -4.49 7.51 -20.86
C ALA A 61 -3.83 6.17 -20.53
N LEU A 62 -3.84 5.75 -19.26
CA LEU A 62 -3.29 4.46 -18.84
C LEU A 62 -4.07 3.29 -19.46
N THR A 63 -5.39 3.39 -19.55
CA THR A 63 -6.24 2.39 -20.22
C THR A 63 -5.94 2.31 -21.71
N GLU A 64 -5.83 3.45 -22.39
CA GLU A 64 -5.49 3.52 -23.82
C GLU A 64 -4.11 2.92 -24.11
N LEU A 65 -3.15 3.13 -23.19
CA LEU A 65 -1.81 2.55 -23.28
C LEU A 65 -1.85 1.03 -23.24
N VAL A 66 -2.65 0.46 -22.32
CA VAL A 66 -2.88 -0.99 -22.26
C VAL A 66 -3.57 -1.50 -23.53
N CYS A 67 -4.54 -0.76 -24.08
CA CYS A 67 -5.19 -1.15 -25.34
C CYS A 67 -4.22 -1.11 -26.55
N SER A 68 -3.25 -0.20 -26.56
CA SER A 68 -2.30 -0.01 -27.65
C SER A 68 -1.16 -1.03 -27.66
N ASP A 69 -0.71 -1.45 -26.46
CA ASP A 69 0.35 -2.47 -26.28
C ASP A 69 0.00 -3.48 -25.17
N PRO A 70 -1.06 -4.28 -25.36
CA PRO A 70 -1.57 -5.20 -24.33
C PRO A 70 -0.55 -6.29 -23.95
N GLY A 71 0.29 -6.73 -24.89
CA GLY A 71 1.28 -7.78 -24.65
C GLY A 71 2.39 -7.38 -23.68
N SER A 72 2.79 -6.11 -23.67
CA SER A 72 3.86 -5.62 -22.78
C SER A 72 3.30 -4.98 -21.51
N VAL A 73 2.26 -4.15 -21.65
CA VAL A 73 1.78 -3.30 -20.55
C VAL A 73 0.91 -4.08 -19.57
N ALA A 74 0.09 -5.04 -20.04
CA ALA A 74 -0.78 -5.79 -19.14
C ALA A 74 0.01 -6.68 -18.14
N PRO A 75 1.03 -7.45 -18.56
CA PRO A 75 1.87 -8.19 -17.62
C PRO A 75 2.62 -7.27 -16.65
N TYR A 76 3.10 -6.12 -17.14
CA TYR A 76 3.79 -5.13 -16.31
C TYR A 76 2.88 -4.60 -15.19
N LEU A 77 1.67 -4.15 -15.52
CA LEU A 77 0.72 -3.66 -14.52
C LEU A 77 0.29 -4.78 -13.55
N ALA A 78 0.06 -5.99 -14.07
CA ALA A 78 -0.28 -7.15 -13.24
C ALA A 78 0.82 -7.46 -12.21
N SER A 79 2.11 -7.31 -12.55
CA SER A 79 3.18 -7.49 -11.58
C SER A 79 3.24 -6.36 -10.55
N GLN A 80 2.99 -5.10 -10.94
CA GLN A 80 3.05 -3.96 -10.02
C GLN A 80 2.04 -4.09 -8.86
N VAL A 81 0.90 -4.77 -9.09
CA VAL A 81 -0.14 -5.02 -8.07
C VAL A 81 0.40 -5.72 -6.82
N PHE A 82 1.51 -6.47 -6.92
CA PHE A 82 2.06 -7.25 -5.80
C PHE A 82 3.40 -6.71 -5.26
N LEU A 83 4.00 -5.72 -5.91
CA LEU A 83 5.31 -5.17 -5.55
C LEU A 83 5.24 -4.19 -4.36
N PRO A 84 6.22 -4.14 -3.44
CA PRO A 84 6.16 -3.35 -2.20
C PRO A 84 6.16 -1.82 -2.40
N GLU A 85 6.58 -1.34 -3.57
CA GLU A 85 6.76 0.08 -3.88
C GLU A 85 5.44 0.83 -4.08
N TYR A 86 4.34 0.13 -4.34
CA TYR A 86 3.04 0.74 -4.67
C TYR A 86 2.09 0.80 -3.47
N CYS A 87 1.39 1.93 -3.31
CA CYS A 87 0.32 2.05 -2.31
C CYS A 87 -0.97 1.37 -2.77
N THR A 88 -1.93 1.19 -1.87
CA THR A 88 -3.22 0.57 -2.18
C THR A 88 -3.94 1.27 -3.33
N SER A 89 -3.93 2.61 -3.39
CA SER A 89 -4.55 3.37 -4.48
C SER A 89 -3.96 3.01 -5.85
N GLN A 90 -2.63 2.93 -5.95
CA GLN A 90 -1.96 2.59 -7.20
C GLN A 90 -2.23 1.15 -7.63
N ARG A 91 -2.31 0.21 -6.67
CA ARG A 91 -2.70 -1.18 -6.96
C ARG A 91 -4.13 -1.26 -7.52
N LEU A 92 -5.05 -0.49 -6.95
CA LEU A 92 -6.44 -0.41 -7.43
C LEU A 92 -6.53 0.24 -8.82
N ASP A 93 -5.72 1.27 -9.09
CA ASP A 93 -5.62 1.93 -10.40
C ASP A 93 -5.11 0.96 -11.48
N ALA A 94 -4.07 0.18 -11.18
CA ALA A 94 -3.55 -0.84 -12.10
C ALA A 94 -4.63 -1.90 -12.43
N LEU A 95 -5.35 -2.39 -11.42
CA LEU A 95 -6.45 -3.35 -11.60
C LEU A 95 -7.60 -2.76 -12.42
N LEU A 96 -7.97 -1.49 -12.18
CA LEU A 96 -9.01 -0.80 -12.94
C LEU A 96 -8.60 -0.57 -14.40
N ALA A 97 -7.35 -0.19 -14.67
CA ALA A 97 -6.85 -0.03 -16.03
C ALA A 97 -6.89 -1.36 -16.81
N LEU A 98 -6.44 -2.46 -16.19
CA LEU A 98 -6.51 -3.80 -16.77
C LEU A 98 -7.96 -4.23 -17.07
N GLN A 99 -8.87 -4.01 -16.11
CA GLN A 99 -10.29 -4.32 -16.28
C GLN A 99 -10.91 -3.53 -17.44
N THR A 100 -10.68 -2.23 -17.48
CA THR A 100 -11.27 -1.33 -18.48
C THR A 100 -10.70 -1.60 -19.87
N ALA A 101 -9.41 -1.91 -19.98
CA ALA A 101 -8.78 -2.29 -21.23
C ALA A 101 -9.28 -3.66 -21.73
N ALA A 102 -9.47 -4.65 -20.86
CA ALA A 102 -10.05 -5.94 -21.23
C ALA A 102 -11.45 -5.79 -21.85
N LEU A 103 -12.30 -4.96 -21.22
CA LEU A 103 -13.64 -4.63 -21.73
C LEU A 103 -13.60 -3.85 -23.05
N SER A 104 -12.61 -2.97 -23.24
CA SER A 104 -12.47 -2.18 -24.46
C SER A 104 -12.00 -3.05 -25.63
N LEU A 105 -11.00 -3.91 -25.40
CA LEU A 105 -10.48 -4.85 -26.38
C LEU A 105 -11.49 -5.96 -26.72
N SER A 106 -12.34 -6.36 -25.79
CA SER A 106 -13.37 -7.38 -26.07
C SER A 106 -14.48 -6.91 -27.00
N ARG A 107 -14.73 -5.60 -27.03
CA ARG A 107 -15.66 -4.95 -27.96
C ARG A 107 -15.06 -4.74 -29.36
N ALA A 108 -13.72 -4.79 -29.48
CA ALA A 108 -13.03 -4.64 -30.75
C ALA A 108 -12.94 -6.00 -31.50
N LYS A 109 -13.22 -5.99 -32.80
CA LYS A 109 -13.09 -7.19 -33.66
C LYS A 109 -11.64 -7.37 -34.11
N SER A 110 -11.14 -8.60 -34.08
CA SER A 110 -9.84 -8.90 -34.71
C SER A 110 -9.94 -8.80 -36.24
N PRO A 111 -8.86 -8.37 -36.94
CA PRO A 111 -8.77 -8.54 -38.39
C PRO A 111 -8.75 -10.04 -38.74
N PRO A 112 -9.33 -10.46 -39.87
CA PRO A 112 -9.40 -11.88 -40.24
C PRO A 112 -7.98 -12.45 -40.41
N VAL A 113 -7.65 -13.46 -39.61
CA VAL A 113 -6.42 -14.24 -39.78
C VAL A 113 -6.69 -15.25 -40.90
N ASN A 114 -5.98 -15.13 -42.02
CA ASN A 114 -6.00 -16.16 -43.07
C ASN A 114 -5.53 -17.49 -42.46
N ALA A 115 -6.45 -18.44 -42.35
CA ALA A 115 -6.14 -19.79 -41.88
C ALA A 115 -5.07 -20.41 -42.79
N VAL A 116 -3.91 -20.74 -42.21
CA VAL A 116 -2.90 -21.56 -42.87
C VAL A 116 -3.50 -22.94 -43.08
N ALA A 117 -3.70 -23.32 -44.35
CA ALA A 117 -4.28 -24.60 -44.72
C ALA A 117 -3.35 -25.76 -44.31
N SER A 118 -3.87 -26.66 -43.47
CA SER A 118 -3.25 -27.97 -43.23
C SER A 118 -3.45 -28.87 -44.46
N PRO A 119 -2.47 -29.72 -44.85
CA PRO A 119 -2.60 -30.58 -46.03
C PRO A 119 -3.60 -31.71 -45.78
N PRO A 120 -4.33 -32.19 -46.82
CA PRO A 120 -5.39 -33.17 -46.65
C PRO A 120 -4.84 -34.59 -46.49
N MET A 121 -5.37 -35.32 -45.51
CA MET A 121 -5.22 -36.79 -45.42
C MET A 121 -6.28 -37.48 -46.29
N PRO A 122 -5.97 -38.62 -46.94
CA PRO A 122 -6.87 -39.28 -47.88
C PRO A 122 -7.96 -40.06 -47.14
N THR A 123 -9.23 -39.89 -47.55
CA THR A 123 -10.37 -40.69 -47.08
C THR A 123 -10.76 -41.74 -48.11
N VAL A 124 -10.93 -42.99 -47.66
CA VAL A 124 -11.49 -44.11 -48.42
C VAL A 124 -12.96 -44.29 -48.02
N GLY A 125 -13.86 -44.15 -49.00
CA GLY A 125 -15.27 -44.59 -49.01
C GLY A 125 -16.24 -43.82 -48.10
N ARG A 126 -17.52 -43.57 -48.43
CA ARG A 126 -18.41 -44.02 -49.51
C ARG A 126 -19.49 -42.92 -49.62
N VAL A 127 -19.72 -42.41 -50.83
CA VAL A 127 -20.65 -41.29 -51.09
C VAL A 127 -22.10 -41.76 -50.96
N THR A 128 -22.87 -41.13 -50.07
CA THR A 128 -24.32 -40.97 -50.21
C THR A 128 -24.65 -39.48 -50.18
N ARG A 129 -25.16 -38.96 -51.30
CA ARG A 129 -25.65 -37.58 -51.42
C ARG A 129 -26.95 -37.44 -50.63
N ARG A 130 -26.96 -36.60 -49.59
CA ARG A 130 -28.20 -36.05 -49.02
C ARG A 130 -28.12 -34.53 -49.06
N TRP A 131 -29.08 -33.92 -49.76
CA TRP A 131 -29.24 -32.47 -49.86
C TRP A 131 -29.65 -31.92 -48.49
N GLY A 132 -28.69 -31.34 -47.76
CA GLY A 132 -28.92 -30.52 -46.58
C GLY A 132 -28.82 -29.04 -46.96
N ARG A 133 -29.74 -28.21 -46.45
CA ARG A 133 -29.70 -26.74 -46.56
C ARG A 133 -28.31 -26.22 -46.16
N PRO A 134 -27.82 -25.10 -46.75
CA PRO A 134 -26.57 -24.52 -46.29
C PRO A 134 -26.75 -24.14 -44.82
N VAL A 135 -26.03 -24.85 -43.95
CA VAL A 135 -25.80 -24.38 -42.58
C VAL A 135 -24.97 -23.13 -42.77
N HIS A 136 -25.54 -21.98 -42.45
CA HIS A 136 -24.76 -20.76 -42.27
C HIS A 136 -23.74 -21.10 -41.17
N GLN A 137 -22.49 -21.38 -41.54
CA GLN A 137 -21.41 -21.37 -40.57
C GLN A 137 -21.37 -19.96 -40.04
N GLN A 138 -21.82 -19.80 -38.80
CA GLN A 138 -21.74 -18.54 -38.09
C GLN A 138 -20.25 -18.32 -37.82
N GLU A 139 -19.62 -17.49 -38.64
CA GLU A 139 -18.24 -17.05 -38.43
C GLU A 139 -18.18 -16.37 -37.05
N SER A 140 -17.68 -17.09 -36.04
CA SER A 140 -17.45 -16.52 -34.72
C SER A 140 -16.29 -15.54 -34.84
N SER A 141 -16.59 -14.25 -35.03
CA SER A 141 -15.55 -13.22 -35.04
C SER A 141 -14.84 -13.23 -33.68
N VAL A 142 -13.57 -13.64 -33.67
CA VAL A 142 -12.76 -13.71 -32.45
C VAL A 142 -12.47 -12.29 -31.98
N SER A 143 -12.73 -12.01 -30.70
CA SER A 143 -12.45 -10.72 -30.08
C SER A 143 -10.96 -10.38 -30.14
N ALA A 144 -10.60 -9.11 -30.31
CA ALA A 144 -9.20 -8.66 -30.28
C ALA A 144 -8.50 -8.94 -28.94
N PHE A 145 -9.27 -9.11 -27.85
CA PHE A 145 -8.77 -9.49 -26.54
C PHE A 145 -8.30 -10.96 -26.48
N SER A 146 -8.86 -11.85 -27.30
CA SER A 146 -8.67 -13.30 -27.20
C SER A 146 -7.19 -13.72 -27.22
N GLN A 147 -6.35 -13.05 -28.01
CA GLN A 147 -4.92 -13.36 -28.11
C GLN A 147 -4.09 -12.89 -26.91
N PHE A 148 -4.60 -11.93 -26.13
CA PHE A 148 -3.91 -11.33 -24.98
C PHE A 148 -4.51 -11.74 -23.64
N ALA A 149 -5.51 -12.62 -23.64
CA ALA A 149 -6.26 -12.94 -22.43
C ALA A 149 -5.35 -13.50 -21.32
N GLY A 150 -4.34 -14.31 -21.68
CA GLY A 150 -3.40 -14.90 -20.73
C GLY A 150 -2.55 -13.86 -20.00
N GLU A 151 -2.11 -12.83 -20.71
CA GLU A 151 -1.26 -11.73 -20.23
C GLU A 151 -1.97 -10.89 -19.16
N PHE A 152 -3.29 -10.72 -19.27
CA PHE A 152 -4.11 -10.03 -18.27
C PHE A 152 -4.43 -10.90 -17.05
N PHE A 153 -4.47 -12.23 -17.22
CA PHE A 153 -5.02 -13.13 -16.21
C PHE A 153 -3.96 -13.78 -15.32
N PHE A 154 -2.95 -14.44 -15.89
CA PHE A 154 -2.09 -15.36 -15.11
C PHE A 154 -1.16 -14.64 -14.14
N GLY A 155 -0.73 -13.41 -14.45
CA GLY A 155 0.05 -12.59 -13.52
C GLY A 155 -0.76 -12.24 -12.26
N LEU A 156 -2.04 -11.92 -12.43
CA LEU A 156 -2.97 -11.61 -11.35
C LEU A 156 -3.37 -12.87 -10.56
N ALA A 157 -3.67 -13.97 -11.26
CA ALA A 157 -4.15 -15.22 -10.66
C ALA A 157 -3.06 -15.99 -9.89
N ARG A 158 -1.76 -15.70 -10.09
CA ARG A 158 -0.67 -16.29 -9.31
C ARG A 158 -0.35 -15.52 -8.03
N GLY A 159 -0.81 -14.27 -7.92
CA GLY A 159 -0.42 -13.38 -6.82
C GLY A 159 -1.33 -13.45 -5.58
N PHE A 160 -2.43 -14.21 -5.61
CA PHE A 160 -3.43 -14.18 -4.54
C PHE A 160 -2.97 -14.87 -3.24
N ASP A 161 -2.10 -15.87 -3.36
CA ASP A 161 -1.56 -16.67 -2.25
C ASP A 161 -0.18 -16.17 -1.78
N THR A 162 0.33 -15.10 -2.38
CA THR A 162 1.65 -14.58 -2.10
C THR A 162 1.66 -13.97 -0.69
N GLN A 163 2.17 -14.72 0.29
CA GLN A 163 2.37 -14.23 1.65
C GLN A 163 3.57 -13.28 1.73
N ALA A 164 3.43 -12.10 1.14
CA ALA A 164 4.44 -11.06 1.22
C ALA A 164 4.22 -10.23 2.49
N ARG A 165 5.30 -9.96 3.25
CA ARG A 165 5.22 -9.19 4.51
C ARG A 165 4.62 -7.77 4.33
N HIS A 166 4.60 -7.26 3.10
CA HIS A 166 4.10 -5.92 2.75
C HIS A 166 2.67 -5.89 2.21
N LEU A 167 2.09 -7.04 1.82
CA LEU A 167 0.76 -7.13 1.22
C LEU A 167 0.07 -8.41 1.70
N ASP A 168 -0.89 -8.25 2.60
CA ASP A 168 -1.68 -9.36 3.17
C ASP A 168 -3.11 -9.30 2.63
N LEU A 169 -3.30 -9.91 1.46
CA LEU A 169 -4.56 -9.94 0.72
C LEU A 169 -5.69 -10.66 1.46
N ILE A 170 -5.36 -11.62 2.32
CA ILE A 170 -6.35 -12.39 3.10
C ILE A 170 -6.67 -11.65 4.41
N GLY A 171 -5.74 -10.86 4.92
CA GLY A 171 -5.93 -10.01 6.10
C GLY A 171 -6.32 -8.57 5.74
N PRO A 172 -5.58 -7.55 6.22
CA PRO A 172 -5.98 -6.15 6.16
C PRO A 172 -6.01 -5.54 4.75
N ASP A 173 -5.39 -6.17 3.75
CA ASP A 173 -5.35 -5.68 2.36
C ASP A 173 -6.41 -6.36 1.47
N TYR A 174 -7.43 -6.98 2.09
CA TYR A 174 -8.59 -7.56 1.40
C TYR A 174 -9.31 -6.66 0.37
N PRO A 175 -9.30 -5.32 0.44
CA PRO A 175 -9.88 -4.50 -0.63
C PRO A 175 -9.18 -4.70 -1.98
N VAL A 176 -7.86 -4.91 -1.95
CA VAL A 176 -7.08 -5.27 -3.15
C VAL A 176 -7.49 -6.66 -3.63
N LEU A 177 -7.67 -7.63 -2.72
CA LEU A 177 -8.16 -8.97 -3.06
C LEU A 177 -9.56 -8.94 -3.68
N CYS A 178 -10.47 -8.16 -3.10
CA CYS A 178 -11.81 -7.96 -3.63
C CYS A 178 -11.73 -7.43 -5.07
N ARG A 179 -10.96 -6.37 -5.31
CA ARG A 179 -10.80 -5.78 -6.64
C ARG A 179 -10.10 -6.73 -7.63
N LEU A 180 -9.13 -7.50 -7.15
CA LEU A 180 -8.45 -8.55 -7.91
C LEU A 180 -9.45 -9.59 -8.40
N LEU A 181 -10.36 -10.07 -7.53
CA LEU A 181 -11.41 -11.01 -7.91
C LEU A 181 -12.33 -10.42 -9.00
N TYR A 182 -12.85 -9.20 -8.82
CA TYR A 182 -13.63 -8.53 -9.87
C TYR A 182 -12.86 -8.43 -11.20
N THR A 183 -11.56 -8.12 -11.15
CA THR A 183 -10.72 -8.01 -12.35
C THR A 183 -10.55 -9.36 -13.03
N LEU A 184 -10.26 -10.43 -12.28
CA LEU A 184 -10.15 -11.79 -12.79
C LEU A 184 -11.47 -12.27 -13.41
N GLY A 185 -12.61 -11.98 -12.78
CA GLY A 185 -13.94 -12.29 -13.32
C GLY A 185 -14.22 -11.59 -14.65
N VAL A 186 -13.93 -10.29 -14.75
CA VAL A 186 -14.10 -9.53 -16.00
C VAL A 186 -13.15 -10.00 -17.10
N VAL A 187 -11.88 -10.26 -16.77
CA VAL A 187 -10.90 -10.79 -17.72
C VAL A 187 -11.37 -12.15 -18.25
N TYR A 188 -11.83 -13.04 -17.38
CA TYR A 188 -12.39 -14.33 -17.79
C TYR A 188 -13.61 -14.15 -18.72
N PHE A 189 -14.53 -13.24 -18.37
CA PHE A 189 -15.70 -12.93 -19.18
C PHE A 189 -15.31 -12.41 -20.57
N CYS A 190 -14.33 -11.51 -20.65
CA CYS A 190 -13.81 -10.97 -21.91
C CYS A 190 -13.04 -12.00 -22.75
N ALA A 191 -12.54 -13.06 -22.11
CA ALA A 191 -11.74 -14.13 -22.72
C ALA A 191 -12.59 -15.27 -23.32
N GLU A 192 -13.90 -15.05 -23.49
CA GLU A 192 -14.81 -16.05 -24.08
C GLU A 192 -14.28 -16.58 -25.42
N ASN A 193 -14.20 -17.91 -25.54
CA ASN A 193 -13.66 -18.64 -26.70
C ASN A 193 -12.17 -18.41 -26.98
N SER A 194 -11.41 -17.84 -26.03
CA SER A 194 -9.96 -17.69 -26.19
C SER A 194 -9.19 -19.00 -25.97
N PRO A 195 -8.02 -19.19 -26.61
CA PRO A 195 -7.20 -20.40 -26.42
C PRO A 195 -6.74 -20.63 -24.96
N GLY A 196 -6.74 -19.59 -24.13
CA GLY A 196 -6.32 -19.64 -22.73
C GLY A 196 -7.43 -19.94 -21.73
N GLN A 197 -8.71 -19.88 -22.13
CA GLN A 197 -9.85 -19.84 -21.21
C GLN A 197 -9.97 -21.08 -20.31
N ALA A 198 -9.67 -22.27 -20.83
CA ALA A 198 -9.68 -23.51 -20.05
C ALA A 198 -8.69 -23.46 -18.86
N ARG A 199 -7.48 -22.95 -19.10
CA ARG A 199 -6.47 -22.78 -18.05
C ARG A 199 -6.86 -21.71 -17.03
N MET A 200 -7.56 -20.66 -17.46
CA MET A 200 -8.10 -19.65 -16.54
C MET A 200 -9.18 -20.25 -15.63
N LEU A 201 -10.07 -21.08 -16.18
CA LEU A 201 -11.09 -21.78 -15.42
C LEU A 201 -10.47 -22.69 -14.35
N SER A 202 -9.42 -23.43 -14.70
CA SER A 202 -8.67 -24.25 -13.72
C SER A 202 -8.05 -23.41 -12.60
N ALA A 203 -7.46 -22.26 -12.92
CA ALA A 203 -6.90 -21.37 -11.89
C ALA A 203 -7.99 -20.78 -10.96
N LEU A 204 -9.15 -20.41 -11.51
CA LEU A 204 -10.29 -19.97 -10.68
C LEU A 204 -10.88 -21.10 -9.85
N ALA A 205 -10.78 -22.35 -10.30
CA ALA A 205 -11.22 -23.53 -9.56
C ALA A 205 -10.44 -23.71 -8.25
N GLU A 206 -9.16 -23.34 -8.22
CA GLU A 206 -8.32 -23.40 -7.03
C GLU A 206 -8.57 -22.20 -6.10
N LEU A 207 -8.77 -21.01 -6.68
CA LEU A 207 -8.93 -19.76 -5.94
C LEU A 207 -10.31 -19.60 -5.27
N LEU A 208 -11.40 -19.75 -6.03
CA LEU A 208 -12.74 -19.34 -5.60
C LEU A 208 -13.29 -20.13 -4.39
N PRO A 209 -13.06 -21.44 -4.24
CA PRO A 209 -13.45 -22.20 -3.05
C PRO A 209 -12.88 -21.62 -1.75
N VAL A 210 -11.66 -21.07 -1.81
CA VAL A 210 -10.96 -20.51 -0.64
C VAL A 210 -11.57 -19.16 -0.23
N VAL A 211 -11.86 -18.29 -1.20
CA VAL A 211 -12.30 -16.90 -0.92
C VAL A 211 -13.81 -16.73 -0.78
N VAL A 212 -14.64 -17.69 -1.23
CA VAL A 212 -16.10 -17.59 -1.12
C VAL A 212 -16.61 -17.62 0.34
N ARG A 213 -15.80 -18.17 1.26
CA ARG A 213 -16.07 -18.19 2.72
C ARG A 213 -15.24 -17.19 3.51
N HIS A 214 -14.68 -16.18 2.85
CA HIS A 214 -13.88 -15.16 3.49
C HIS A 214 -14.67 -14.39 4.57
N PRO A 215 -14.06 -14.00 5.72
CA PRO A 215 -14.77 -13.28 6.79
C PRO A 215 -15.35 -11.93 6.33
N GLU A 216 -14.64 -11.23 5.46
CA GLU A 216 -15.04 -9.92 4.93
C GLU A 216 -16.05 -10.06 3.77
N ALA A 217 -17.22 -9.42 3.91
CA ALA A 217 -18.29 -9.47 2.90
C ALA A 217 -17.85 -8.99 1.50
N PRO A 218 -17.05 -7.90 1.33
CA PRO A 218 -16.62 -7.46 0.01
C PRO A 218 -15.86 -8.53 -0.79
N VAL A 219 -15.05 -9.35 -0.12
CA VAL A 219 -14.32 -10.46 -0.78
C VAL A 219 -15.29 -11.52 -1.26
N ARG A 220 -16.29 -11.88 -0.42
CA ARG A 220 -17.36 -12.81 -0.82
C ARG A 220 -18.14 -12.29 -2.02
N ARG A 221 -18.52 -11.00 -2.05
CA ARG A 221 -19.16 -10.37 -3.21
C ARG A 221 -18.31 -10.51 -4.48
N GLY A 222 -17.00 -10.23 -4.40
CA GLY A 222 -16.07 -10.41 -5.53
C GLY A 222 -15.96 -11.86 -6.00
N ALA A 223 -15.94 -12.83 -5.08
CA ALA A 223 -15.94 -14.25 -5.43
C ALA A 223 -17.24 -14.67 -6.14
N LEU A 224 -18.40 -14.22 -5.64
CA LEU A 224 -19.71 -14.50 -6.24
C LEU A 224 -19.85 -13.86 -7.62
N PHE A 225 -19.28 -12.67 -7.80
CA PHE A 225 -19.17 -12.04 -9.11
C PHE A 225 -18.34 -12.89 -10.10
N CYS A 226 -17.22 -13.46 -9.66
CA CYS A 226 -16.46 -14.40 -10.50
C CYS A 226 -17.30 -15.62 -10.88
N TYR A 227 -18.01 -16.25 -9.94
CA TYR A 227 -18.90 -17.37 -10.24
C TYR A 227 -19.97 -17.00 -11.27
N ALA A 228 -20.54 -15.79 -11.20
CA ALA A 228 -21.46 -15.29 -12.20
C ALA A 228 -20.81 -15.16 -13.59
N CYS A 229 -19.58 -14.62 -13.65
CA CYS A 229 -18.82 -14.51 -14.90
C CYS A 229 -18.50 -15.90 -15.51
N LEU A 230 -18.19 -16.89 -14.68
CA LEU A 230 -18.00 -18.28 -15.10
C LEU A 230 -19.28 -18.83 -15.74
N GLY A 231 -20.44 -18.66 -15.09
CA GLY A 231 -21.72 -19.09 -15.63
C GLY A 231 -22.08 -18.43 -16.96
N LEU A 232 -21.65 -17.17 -17.17
CA LEU A 232 -21.96 -16.42 -18.39
C LEU A 232 -21.05 -16.77 -19.57
N ALA A 233 -19.75 -16.89 -19.35
CA ALA A 233 -18.76 -16.91 -20.42
C ALA A 233 -18.11 -18.27 -20.66
N THR A 234 -18.40 -19.31 -19.86
CA THR A 234 -17.80 -20.63 -20.09
C THR A 234 -18.43 -21.29 -21.32
N PRO A 235 -17.65 -21.62 -22.37
CA PRO A 235 -18.17 -22.29 -23.55
C PRO A 235 -18.62 -23.72 -23.22
N HIS A 236 -19.55 -24.27 -24.01
CA HIS A 236 -20.08 -25.62 -23.82
C HIS A 236 -18.99 -26.70 -23.70
N ALA A 237 -17.88 -26.56 -24.43
CA ALA A 237 -16.76 -27.49 -24.39
C ALA A 237 -16.11 -27.64 -23.00
N LEU A 238 -16.25 -26.63 -22.13
CA LEU A 238 -15.66 -26.58 -20.79
C LEU A 238 -16.68 -26.79 -19.66
N THR A 239 -17.87 -27.29 -19.98
CA THR A 239 -18.96 -27.48 -19.00
C THR A 239 -18.56 -28.48 -17.90
N GLN A 240 -17.78 -29.52 -18.23
CA GLN A 240 -17.35 -30.51 -17.23
C GLN A 240 -16.37 -29.91 -16.23
N GLU A 241 -15.43 -29.09 -16.69
CA GLU A 241 -14.53 -28.33 -15.83
C GLU A 241 -15.30 -27.30 -14.99
N LEU A 242 -16.31 -26.63 -15.55
CA LEU A 242 -17.16 -25.72 -14.79
C LEU A 242 -17.92 -26.44 -13.68
N LEU A 243 -18.38 -27.66 -13.94
CA LEU A 243 -19.07 -28.49 -12.98
C LEU A 243 -18.19 -28.75 -11.76
N THR A 244 -16.93 -29.13 -11.95
CA THR A 244 -16.02 -29.41 -10.83
C THR A 244 -15.79 -28.19 -9.95
N VAL A 245 -15.71 -26.99 -10.54
CA VAL A 245 -15.61 -25.72 -9.80
C VAL A 245 -16.87 -25.48 -8.96
N ALA A 246 -18.04 -25.57 -9.60
CA ALA A 246 -19.33 -25.29 -8.96
C ALA A 246 -19.73 -26.34 -7.91
N SER A 247 -19.26 -27.59 -8.07
CA SER A 247 -19.52 -28.70 -7.15
C SER A 247 -18.42 -28.91 -6.09
N SER A 248 -17.42 -28.02 -6.01
CA SER A 248 -16.42 -28.08 -4.95
C SER A 248 -17.10 -28.05 -3.57
N SER A 249 -16.52 -28.74 -2.59
CA SER A 249 -17.17 -28.92 -1.29
C SER A 249 -17.46 -27.59 -0.60
N GLU A 250 -16.58 -26.61 -0.77
CA GLU A 250 -16.66 -25.26 -0.25
C GLU A 250 -17.78 -24.47 -0.94
N ALA A 251 -17.80 -24.45 -2.28
CA ALA A 251 -18.79 -23.70 -3.05
C ALA A 251 -20.18 -24.30 -2.89
N GLY A 252 -20.29 -25.63 -3.00
CA GLY A 252 -21.54 -26.36 -2.80
C GLY A 252 -22.12 -26.10 -1.41
N ASN A 253 -21.30 -26.18 -0.36
CA ASN A 253 -21.75 -25.87 1.00
C ASN A 253 -22.19 -24.40 1.13
N PHE A 254 -21.44 -23.45 0.56
CA PHE A 254 -21.79 -22.03 0.61
C PHE A 254 -23.15 -21.75 -0.05
N PHE A 255 -23.36 -22.22 -1.28
CA PHE A 255 -24.61 -22.03 -1.99
C PHE A 255 -25.79 -22.74 -1.30
N ASN A 256 -25.56 -23.87 -0.64
CA ASN A 256 -26.57 -24.58 0.14
C ASN A 256 -26.95 -23.85 1.45
N SER A 257 -26.04 -23.05 2.01
CA SER A 257 -26.24 -22.31 3.25
C SER A 257 -26.43 -20.81 3.01
N VAL A 258 -26.74 -20.38 1.78
CA VAL A 258 -26.83 -18.96 1.40
C VAL A 258 -27.87 -18.18 2.21
N ASP A 259 -28.93 -18.84 2.66
CA ASP A 259 -29.95 -18.22 3.53
C ASP A 259 -29.37 -17.73 4.87
N ASN A 260 -28.25 -18.32 5.31
CA ASN A 260 -27.53 -17.94 6.52
C ASN A 260 -26.45 -16.87 6.29
N GLU A 261 -26.22 -16.44 5.05
CA GLU A 261 -25.25 -15.38 4.74
C GLU A 261 -25.73 -14.04 5.33
N PRO A 262 -24.98 -13.40 6.24
CA PRO A 262 -25.42 -12.16 6.88
C PRO A 262 -25.55 -10.97 5.93
N ASP A 263 -24.72 -10.89 4.89
CA ASP A 263 -24.70 -9.77 3.95
C ASP A 263 -25.79 -9.87 2.88
N ALA A 264 -26.64 -8.84 2.78
CA ALA A 264 -27.79 -8.85 1.87
C ALA A 264 -27.40 -8.88 0.39
N GLU A 265 -26.32 -8.18 0.01
CA GLU A 265 -25.81 -8.19 -1.35
C GLU A 265 -25.16 -9.52 -1.71
N CYS A 266 -24.42 -10.16 -0.78
CA CYS A 266 -23.92 -11.52 -0.98
C CYS A 266 -25.05 -12.50 -1.26
N ARG A 267 -26.18 -12.41 -0.53
CA ARG A 267 -27.36 -13.26 -0.81
C ARG A 267 -27.89 -13.06 -2.23
N GLN A 268 -28.01 -11.81 -2.69
CA GLN A 268 -28.48 -11.48 -4.04
C GLN A 268 -27.50 -11.95 -5.13
N LEU A 269 -26.20 -11.69 -4.95
CA LEU A 269 -25.16 -12.11 -5.88
C LEU A 269 -25.03 -13.62 -5.95
N ALA A 270 -25.19 -14.32 -4.82
CA ALA A 270 -25.17 -15.79 -4.79
C ALA A 270 -26.37 -16.38 -5.52
N ALA A 271 -27.57 -15.81 -5.38
CA ALA A 271 -28.73 -16.22 -6.16
C ALA A 271 -28.50 -16.01 -7.67
N CYS A 272 -27.88 -14.88 -8.05
CA CYS A 272 -27.49 -14.60 -9.43
C CYS A 272 -26.51 -15.64 -9.98
N ALA A 273 -25.38 -15.80 -9.30
CA ALA A 273 -24.30 -16.69 -9.71
C ALA A 273 -24.78 -18.14 -9.80
N GLY A 274 -25.54 -18.62 -8.81
CA GLY A 274 -26.11 -19.96 -8.83
C GLY A 274 -27.05 -20.20 -10.00
N SER A 275 -27.88 -19.21 -10.36
CA SER A 275 -28.79 -19.31 -11.49
C SER A 275 -28.06 -19.37 -12.84
N LEU A 276 -27.02 -18.54 -13.01
CA LEU A 276 -26.20 -18.51 -14.22
C LEU A 276 -25.40 -19.81 -14.40
N LEU A 277 -24.80 -20.32 -13.32
CA LEU A 277 -24.11 -21.61 -13.32
C LEU A 277 -25.09 -22.74 -13.67
N ALA A 278 -26.25 -22.78 -13.02
CA ALA A 278 -27.25 -23.81 -13.29
C ALA A 278 -27.75 -23.76 -14.74
N GLY A 279 -28.00 -22.57 -15.29
CA GLY A 279 -28.37 -22.40 -16.70
C GLY A 279 -27.30 -22.96 -17.63
N ARG A 280 -26.04 -22.55 -17.41
CA ARG A 280 -24.90 -22.95 -18.25
C ARG A 280 -24.65 -24.46 -18.21
N LEU A 281 -24.75 -25.04 -17.03
CA LEU A 281 -24.64 -26.48 -16.82
C LEU A 281 -25.84 -27.18 -17.49
N SER A 282 -27.07 -26.71 -17.32
CA SER A 282 -28.32 -27.33 -17.82
C SER A 282 -28.36 -27.46 -19.35
N GLU A 283 -27.85 -26.48 -20.08
CA GLU A 283 -27.80 -26.50 -21.55
C GLU A 283 -26.88 -27.62 -22.10
N ALA A 284 -25.93 -28.14 -21.31
CA ALA A 284 -25.12 -29.31 -21.68
C ALA A 284 -25.84 -30.65 -21.45
N TRP A 285 -26.93 -30.67 -20.66
CA TRP A 285 -27.71 -31.90 -20.38
C TRP A 285 -28.57 -32.34 -21.56
N HIS A 286 -28.87 -31.43 -22.50
CA HIS A 286 -29.63 -31.79 -23.71
C HIS A 286 -28.79 -32.51 -24.77
N SER A 287 -27.48 -32.73 -24.55
CA SER A 287 -26.57 -33.34 -25.53
C SER A 287 -25.90 -34.66 -25.12
N SER A 288 -26.10 -35.18 -23.90
CA SER A 288 -25.42 -36.41 -23.48
C SER A 288 -26.15 -37.17 -22.37
N GLU A 289 -26.41 -38.46 -22.61
CA GLU A 289 -26.87 -39.44 -21.63
C GLU A 289 -25.79 -39.66 -20.55
N LEU A 290 -25.89 -38.97 -19.42
CA LEU A 290 -25.14 -39.31 -18.21
C LEU A 290 -26.10 -39.31 -17.01
N THR A 291 -26.41 -40.51 -16.56
CA THR A 291 -27.33 -40.86 -15.49
C THR A 291 -26.75 -40.56 -14.11
N LEU A 292 -27.59 -39.94 -13.25
CA LEU A 292 -27.71 -40.18 -11.81
C LEU A 292 -26.39 -40.31 -11.02
N PHE A 293 -25.86 -39.20 -10.50
CA PHE A 293 -25.45 -39.02 -9.09
C PHE A 293 -25.01 -37.54 -8.90
N SER A 294 -25.45 -36.90 -7.80
CA SER A 294 -24.99 -35.59 -7.29
C SER A 294 -25.55 -34.26 -7.86
N PHE A 295 -26.88 -34.13 -7.98
CA PHE A 295 -27.52 -32.80 -8.19
C PHE A 295 -28.80 -32.55 -7.35
N GLY A 296 -28.88 -33.14 -6.16
CA GLY A 296 -29.96 -32.83 -5.20
C GLY A 296 -29.93 -31.39 -4.67
N THR A 297 -28.75 -30.76 -4.67
CA THR A 297 -28.46 -29.49 -3.98
C THR A 297 -28.75 -28.25 -4.85
N MET A 298 -28.41 -28.27 -6.14
CA MET A 298 -28.70 -27.13 -7.05
C MET A 298 -30.18 -27.04 -7.45
N ARG A 299 -30.91 -28.16 -7.38
CA ARG A 299 -32.35 -28.20 -7.64
C ARG A 299 -33.16 -27.52 -6.55
N GLN A 300 -32.67 -27.52 -5.30
CA GLN A 300 -33.30 -26.81 -4.19
C GLN A 300 -33.15 -25.28 -4.35
N ALA A 301 -31.97 -24.78 -4.75
CA ALA A 301 -31.75 -23.36 -5.02
C ALA A 301 -32.61 -22.83 -6.19
N MET A 302 -32.83 -23.64 -7.24
CA MET A 302 -33.80 -23.31 -8.30
C MET A 302 -35.24 -23.25 -7.80
N TYR A 303 -35.61 -24.08 -6.80
CA TYR A 303 -36.97 -24.12 -6.24
C TYR A 303 -37.25 -23.00 -5.24
N THR A 304 -36.26 -22.53 -4.48
CA THR A 304 -36.47 -21.47 -3.46
C THR A 304 -36.62 -20.07 -4.06
N PHE A 305 -36.06 -19.79 -5.24
CA PHE A 305 -36.05 -18.42 -5.78
C PHE A 305 -36.89 -18.18 -7.06
N THR A 306 -37.36 -19.23 -7.73
CA THR A 306 -38.29 -19.03 -8.88
C THR A 306 -39.75 -18.95 -8.46
N LEU A 307 -40.12 -19.36 -7.24
CA LEU A 307 -41.51 -19.37 -6.79
C LEU A 307 -41.59 -19.19 -5.27
N THR A 308 -41.98 -18.00 -4.82
CA THR A 308 -42.64 -17.92 -3.50
C THR A 308 -43.82 -18.89 -3.50
N PRO A 309 -44.13 -19.56 -2.37
CA PRO A 309 -45.21 -20.55 -2.30
C PRO A 309 -46.62 -20.00 -2.65
N ARG A 310 -46.76 -18.68 -2.89
CA ARG A 310 -47.98 -18.04 -3.40
C ARG A 310 -48.19 -18.16 -4.91
N LEU A 311 -47.16 -18.41 -5.70
CA LEU A 311 -47.26 -18.45 -7.18
C LEU A 311 -47.55 -19.86 -7.75
N GLN A 312 -47.55 -20.90 -6.91
CA GLN A 312 -47.93 -22.26 -7.30
C GLN A 312 -49.43 -22.41 -7.66
N SER A 313 -50.26 -21.39 -7.46
CA SER A 313 -51.67 -21.39 -7.88
C SER A 313 -51.89 -21.00 -9.34
N ILE A 314 -50.86 -20.55 -10.06
CA ILE A 314 -50.98 -20.10 -11.45
C ILE A 314 -50.86 -21.30 -12.40
N ARG A 315 -51.99 -21.74 -12.97
CA ARG A 315 -52.13 -22.95 -13.80
C ARG A 315 -51.35 -22.96 -15.13
N SER A 316 -50.74 -21.86 -15.58
CA SER A 316 -50.13 -21.80 -16.92
C SER A 316 -48.60 -21.88 -16.87
N ARG A 317 -48.06 -23.04 -17.26
CA ARG A 317 -46.60 -23.29 -17.39
C ARG A 317 -45.88 -22.26 -18.26
N ARG A 318 -46.57 -21.67 -19.24
CA ARG A 318 -46.03 -20.63 -20.13
C ARG A 318 -45.73 -19.32 -19.38
N LEU A 319 -46.61 -18.84 -18.50
CA LEU A 319 -46.35 -17.63 -17.70
C LEU A 319 -45.14 -17.81 -16.78
N LEU A 320 -44.98 -19.02 -16.23
CA LEU A 320 -43.84 -19.33 -15.36
C LEU A 320 -42.51 -19.32 -16.12
N CYS A 321 -42.49 -19.86 -17.35
CA CYS A 321 -41.32 -19.76 -18.23
C CYS A 321 -41.03 -18.32 -18.64
N TYR A 322 -42.04 -17.50 -18.96
CA TYR A 322 -41.85 -16.09 -19.27
C TYR A 322 -41.36 -15.27 -18.07
N ALA A 323 -41.86 -15.54 -16.87
CA ALA A 323 -41.39 -14.91 -15.64
C ALA A 323 -39.94 -15.30 -15.30
N GLY A 324 -39.57 -16.58 -15.49
CA GLY A 324 -38.18 -17.04 -15.33
C GLY A 324 -37.22 -16.44 -16.37
N ALA A 325 -37.65 -16.35 -17.63
CA ALA A 325 -36.89 -15.70 -18.70
C ALA A 325 -36.73 -14.19 -18.46
N LEU A 326 -37.78 -13.52 -17.97
CA LEU A 326 -37.73 -12.10 -17.61
C LEU A 326 -36.80 -11.88 -16.41
N ALA A 327 -36.86 -12.73 -15.38
CA ALA A 327 -35.96 -12.67 -14.24
C ALA A 327 -34.50 -12.86 -14.66
N THR A 328 -34.21 -13.83 -15.53
CA THR A 328 -32.84 -14.03 -16.07
C THR A 328 -32.37 -12.85 -16.91
N VAL A 329 -33.23 -12.24 -17.73
CA VAL A 329 -32.90 -11.03 -18.49
C VAL A 329 -32.66 -9.82 -17.56
N VAL A 330 -33.50 -9.62 -16.54
CA VAL A 330 -33.30 -8.53 -15.55
C VAL A 330 -32.02 -8.75 -14.76
N MET A 331 -31.71 -9.99 -14.37
CA MET A 331 -30.47 -10.33 -13.67
C MET A 331 -29.25 -10.19 -14.59
N LEU A 332 -29.36 -10.52 -15.88
CA LEU A 332 -28.34 -10.26 -16.89
C LEU A 332 -28.11 -8.76 -17.06
N LEU A 333 -29.17 -7.95 -17.10
CA LEU A 333 -29.08 -6.49 -17.18
C LEU A 333 -28.50 -5.87 -15.90
N LEU A 334 -28.78 -6.43 -14.72
CA LEU A 334 -28.14 -6.04 -13.47
C LEU A 334 -26.66 -6.45 -13.42
N CYS A 335 -26.31 -7.64 -13.92
CA CYS A 335 -24.92 -8.07 -14.08
C CYS A 335 -24.18 -7.16 -15.06
N ILE A 336 -24.79 -6.85 -16.22
CA ILE A 336 -24.23 -5.93 -17.21
C ILE A 336 -24.12 -4.52 -16.63
N TYR A 337 -25.13 -4.03 -15.90
CA TYR A 337 -25.07 -2.75 -15.20
C TYR A 337 -23.95 -2.73 -14.15
N ASN A 338 -23.74 -3.81 -13.40
CA ASN A 338 -22.60 -3.93 -12.48
C ASN A 338 -21.26 -4.05 -13.23
N LEU A 339 -21.22 -4.72 -14.38
CA LEU A 339 -20.06 -4.83 -15.27
C LEU A 339 -19.70 -3.50 -15.93
N THR A 340 -20.67 -2.63 -16.24
CA THR A 340 -20.46 -1.38 -16.98
C THR A 340 -20.46 -0.12 -16.11
N ASN A 341 -21.25 -0.09 -15.03
CA ASN A 341 -21.46 1.07 -14.16
C ASN A 341 -21.10 0.78 -12.68
N GLY A 342 -21.30 -0.44 -12.20
CA GLY A 342 -21.09 -0.81 -10.78
C GLY A 342 -19.67 -1.22 -10.39
N GLY A 343 -18.79 -1.49 -11.37
CA GLY A 343 -17.36 -1.74 -11.12
C GLY A 343 -16.54 -0.46 -10.89
N LEU A 344 -17.13 0.72 -11.12
CA LEU A 344 -16.50 2.04 -10.98
C LEU A 344 -16.84 2.75 -9.66
N THR A 345 -17.73 2.19 -8.85
CA THR A 345 -17.98 2.65 -7.49
C THR A 345 -18.04 1.45 -6.56
N TYR A 346 -16.88 0.99 -6.09
CA TYR A 346 -16.77 0.91 -4.64
C TYR A 346 -16.63 2.37 -4.24
N PRO A 347 -17.69 3.06 -3.78
CA PRO A 347 -17.43 4.33 -3.15
C PRO A 347 -16.55 3.97 -1.96
N LEU A 348 -15.38 4.60 -1.85
CA LEU A 348 -14.54 4.55 -0.65
C LEU A 348 -15.36 4.73 0.65
N ASN A 349 -16.58 5.28 0.57
CA ASN A 349 -17.57 5.41 1.64
C ASN A 349 -18.12 4.09 2.23
N GLU A 350 -18.16 2.96 1.51
CA GLU A 350 -18.58 1.67 2.12
C GLU A 350 -17.42 0.96 2.82
N GLN A 351 -16.21 1.08 2.28
CA GLN A 351 -14.98 0.52 2.87
C GLN A 351 -14.55 1.29 4.13
N TYR A 352 -14.86 2.58 4.15
CA TYR A 352 -14.57 3.48 5.26
C TYR A 352 -15.83 4.21 5.70
N PRO A 353 -16.62 3.66 6.64
CA PRO A 353 -17.79 4.36 7.14
C PRO A 353 -17.33 5.61 7.90
N GLY A 354 -17.49 6.78 7.29
CA GLY A 354 -17.19 8.08 7.90
C GLY A 354 -16.40 9.01 7.00
N GLU A 355 -16.37 10.29 7.38
CA GLU A 355 -15.58 11.29 6.67
C GLU A 355 -14.07 11.10 6.89
N PRO A 356 -13.23 11.38 5.87
CA PRO A 356 -11.78 11.34 6.02
C PRO A 356 -11.31 12.33 7.10
N ARG A 357 -10.30 11.93 7.85
CA ARG A 357 -9.61 12.80 8.81
C ARG A 357 -8.23 13.13 8.29
N TYR A 358 -7.95 14.43 8.20
CA TYR A 358 -6.65 14.93 7.76
C TYR A 358 -5.85 15.45 8.94
N GLY A 359 -4.52 15.30 8.88
CA GLY A 359 -3.60 15.92 9.83
C GLY A 359 -2.32 16.37 9.14
N ILE A 360 -1.83 17.56 9.50
CA ILE A 360 -0.65 18.17 8.88
C ILE A 360 0.49 18.25 9.90
N ILE A 361 1.64 17.69 9.53
CA ILE A 361 2.88 17.81 10.30
C ILE A 361 3.97 18.46 9.43
N LEU A 362 4.50 19.59 9.92
CA LEU A 362 5.69 20.22 9.38
C LEU A 362 6.90 19.80 10.23
N ASP A 363 7.78 18.97 9.67
CA ASP A 363 9.08 18.63 10.26
C ASP A 363 10.10 19.71 9.90
N ALA A 364 10.49 20.53 10.88
CA ALA A 364 11.56 21.50 10.72
C ALA A 364 12.92 20.89 11.15
N GLY A 365 13.46 20.10 10.23
CA GLY A 365 14.79 19.47 10.35
C GLY A 365 15.97 20.44 10.16
N SER A 366 17.16 19.97 10.55
CA SER A 366 18.41 20.74 10.43
C SER A 366 18.86 20.99 8.99
N THR A 367 18.60 20.06 8.08
CA THR A 367 19.04 20.14 6.66
C THR A 367 17.95 20.58 5.70
N GLY A 368 16.69 20.59 6.14
CA GLY A 368 15.53 20.96 5.34
C GLY A 368 14.25 20.87 6.17
N SER A 369 13.19 21.47 5.66
CA SER A 369 11.85 21.42 6.23
C SER A 369 10.94 20.57 5.34
N ARG A 370 10.10 19.73 5.95
CA ARG A 370 9.21 18.79 5.25
C ARG A 370 7.78 19.00 5.70
N VAL A 371 6.83 18.74 4.81
CA VAL A 371 5.41 18.66 5.16
C VAL A 371 4.91 17.26 4.89
N HIS A 372 4.11 16.78 5.84
CA HIS A 372 3.36 15.54 5.76
C HIS A 372 1.88 15.90 5.89
N VAL A 373 1.06 15.47 4.93
CA VAL A 373 -0.40 15.50 5.05
C VAL A 373 -0.90 14.07 5.05
N PHE A 374 -1.41 13.63 6.20
CA PHE A 374 -1.93 12.28 6.36
C PHE A 374 -3.44 12.28 6.17
N GLU A 375 -3.94 11.34 5.36
CA GLU A 375 -5.37 11.06 5.22
C GLU A 375 -5.69 9.74 5.93
N PHE A 376 -6.45 9.83 7.01
CA PHE A 376 -6.94 8.68 7.75
C PHE A 376 -8.41 8.42 7.44
N ARG A 377 -8.78 7.15 7.44
CA ARG A 377 -10.17 6.74 7.33
C ARG A 377 -10.53 5.71 8.39
N TYR A 378 -11.76 5.79 8.88
CA TYR A 378 -12.27 4.84 9.84
C TYR A 378 -12.70 3.55 9.14
N GLN A 379 -12.25 2.41 9.63
CA GLN A 379 -12.60 1.08 9.15
C GLN A 379 -13.13 0.25 10.32
N ARG A 380 -14.37 -0.20 10.22
CA ARG A 380 -15.05 -0.99 11.26
C ARG A 380 -14.39 -2.37 11.39
N GLY A 381 -14.28 -2.89 12.62
CA GLY A 381 -13.82 -4.26 12.90
C GLY A 381 -12.31 -4.45 13.03
N ARG A 382 -11.49 -3.41 12.83
CA ARG A 382 -10.03 -3.47 13.06
C ARG A 382 -9.69 -3.20 14.52
N LYS A 383 -8.64 -3.88 15.01
CA LYS A 383 -7.97 -3.54 16.28
C LYS A 383 -7.45 -2.09 16.28
N GLN A 384 -7.02 -1.61 15.11
CA GLN A 384 -6.70 -0.21 14.84
C GLN A 384 -7.75 0.35 13.88
N PRO A 385 -8.79 1.05 14.38
CA PRO A 385 -9.94 1.45 13.58
C PRO A 385 -9.62 2.54 12.55
N TYR A 386 -8.62 3.38 12.80
CA TYR A 386 -8.15 4.36 11.82
C TYR A 386 -7.00 3.79 11.01
N VAL A 387 -7.13 3.82 9.70
CA VAL A 387 -6.08 3.39 8.77
C VAL A 387 -5.55 4.58 8.00
N LEU A 388 -4.24 4.58 7.76
CA LEU A 388 -3.61 5.57 6.91
C LEU A 388 -3.85 5.16 5.45
N VAL A 389 -4.57 6.00 4.71
CA VAL A 389 -4.94 5.74 3.31
C VAL A 389 -3.97 6.41 2.36
N ASN A 390 -3.50 7.61 2.70
CA ASN A 390 -2.57 8.35 1.86
C ASN A 390 -1.69 9.31 2.68
N GLU A 391 -0.52 9.64 2.14
CA GLU A 391 0.41 10.64 2.64
C GLU A 391 0.86 11.53 1.48
N LEU A 392 0.68 12.85 1.59
CA LEU A 392 1.47 13.81 0.82
C LEU A 392 2.77 14.09 1.56
N PHE A 393 3.90 13.96 0.86
CA PHE A 393 5.21 14.35 1.36
C PHE A 393 5.87 15.37 0.42
N GLN A 394 6.28 16.52 0.95
CA GLN A 394 7.07 17.50 0.19
C GLN A 394 8.16 18.13 1.07
N GLN A 395 9.32 18.44 0.48
CA GLN A 395 10.49 18.97 1.18
C GLN A 395 11.02 20.26 0.53
N VAL A 396 11.49 21.19 1.37
CA VAL A 396 12.30 22.35 0.99
C VAL A 396 13.66 22.34 1.69
N ARG A 397 14.64 23.02 1.09
CA ARG A 397 15.99 23.21 1.66
C ARG A 397 16.44 24.68 1.47
N PRO A 398 17.30 25.22 2.35
CA PRO A 398 17.86 24.59 3.57
C PRO A 398 16.84 24.56 4.72
N GLY A 399 17.21 23.95 5.86
CA GLY A 399 16.37 23.91 7.06
C GLY A 399 16.28 25.27 7.77
N LEU A 400 15.32 25.42 8.68
CA LEU A 400 15.03 26.70 9.37
C LEU A 400 16.26 27.28 10.11
N SER A 401 17.15 26.44 10.64
CA SER A 401 18.34 26.91 11.37
C SER A 401 19.35 27.65 10.49
N ALA A 402 19.36 27.42 9.18
CA ALA A 402 20.21 28.14 8.24
C ALA A 402 19.85 29.63 8.14
N PHE A 403 18.62 30.00 8.53
CA PHE A 403 18.09 31.35 8.54
C PHE A 403 18.21 32.03 9.91
N ALA A 404 19.14 31.60 10.77
CA ALA A 404 19.36 32.17 12.11
C ALA A 404 19.52 33.70 12.14
N ARG A 405 19.98 34.30 11.04
CA ARG A 405 20.14 35.76 10.88
C ARG A 405 18.92 36.47 10.28
N ASP A 406 17.97 35.73 9.70
CA ASP A 406 16.78 36.27 9.03
C ASP A 406 15.53 35.40 9.31
N PRO A 407 14.91 35.57 10.49
CA PRO A 407 13.71 34.81 10.88
C PRO A 407 12.52 34.93 9.92
N ARG A 408 12.35 36.08 9.25
CA ARG A 408 11.26 36.30 8.30
C ARG A 408 11.42 35.43 7.07
N ARG A 409 12.65 35.36 6.52
CA ARG A 409 12.96 34.46 5.41
C ARG A 409 12.84 32.99 5.80
N ALA A 410 13.13 32.65 7.06
CA ALA A 410 12.89 31.30 7.60
C ALA A 410 11.41 30.92 7.47
N ALA A 411 10.50 31.77 7.93
CA ALA A 411 9.06 31.53 7.78
C ALA A 411 8.65 31.48 6.31
N ALA A 412 9.06 32.47 5.49
CA ALA A 412 8.73 32.53 4.07
C ALA A 412 9.12 31.26 3.29
N SER A 413 10.19 30.57 3.70
CA SER A 413 10.60 29.30 3.08
C SER A 413 9.57 28.16 3.21
N LEU A 414 8.61 28.27 4.13
CA LEU A 414 7.55 27.28 4.34
C LEU A 414 6.28 27.56 3.51
N ALA A 415 6.20 28.69 2.79
CA ALA A 415 5.00 29.08 2.06
C ALA A 415 4.56 28.02 1.04
N ASP A 416 5.51 27.50 0.24
CA ASP A 416 5.23 26.48 -0.77
C ASP A 416 4.68 25.18 -0.16
N LEU A 417 5.12 24.83 1.05
CA LEU A 417 4.66 23.66 1.78
C LEU A 417 3.22 23.86 2.29
N ILE A 418 2.89 25.04 2.80
CA ILE A 418 1.53 25.37 3.25
C ILE A 418 0.56 25.36 2.06
N ASP A 419 0.97 25.88 0.91
CA ASP A 419 0.15 25.86 -0.29
C ASP A 419 -0.04 24.44 -0.84
N ALA A 420 0.95 23.56 -0.67
CA ALA A 420 0.78 22.13 -0.97
C ALA A 420 -0.32 21.48 -0.11
N CYS A 421 -0.39 21.82 1.19
CA CYS A 421 -1.47 21.34 2.06
C CYS A 421 -2.84 21.79 1.56
N LYS A 422 -2.99 23.08 1.19
CA LYS A 422 -4.27 23.63 0.69
C LYS A 422 -4.73 22.95 -0.59
N ARG A 423 -3.80 22.57 -1.47
CA ARG A 423 -4.11 21.82 -2.70
C ARG A 423 -4.55 20.39 -2.39
N ARG A 424 -3.92 19.73 -1.41
CA ARG A 424 -4.17 18.32 -1.09
C ARG A 424 -5.46 18.08 -0.32
N ILE A 425 -5.84 19.00 0.55
CA ILE A 425 -6.99 18.85 1.45
C ILE A 425 -8.18 19.63 0.86
N PRO A 426 -9.35 19.02 0.69
CA PRO A 426 -10.55 19.75 0.25
C PRO A 426 -10.89 20.91 1.20
N ALA A 427 -11.33 22.04 0.64
CA ALA A 427 -11.50 23.28 1.41
C ALA A 427 -12.44 23.16 2.63
N HIS A 428 -13.46 22.30 2.55
CA HIS A 428 -14.39 22.06 3.66
C HIS A 428 -13.76 21.32 4.85
N TYR A 429 -12.59 20.70 4.67
CA TYR A 429 -11.83 20.06 5.76
C TYR A 429 -10.76 20.96 6.38
N TRP A 430 -10.48 22.15 5.82
CA TRP A 430 -9.36 22.97 6.28
C TRP A 430 -9.49 23.34 7.77
N THR A 431 -10.65 23.84 8.19
CA THR A 431 -10.87 24.29 9.57
C THR A 431 -10.89 23.16 10.60
N SER A 432 -11.14 21.92 10.18
CA SER A 432 -11.10 20.74 11.06
C SER A 432 -9.76 19.99 11.00
N THR A 433 -8.85 20.42 10.13
CA THR A 433 -7.55 19.75 9.96
C THR A 433 -6.52 20.41 10.86
N PRO A 434 -6.03 19.73 11.92
CA PRO A 434 -5.00 20.28 12.77
C PRO A 434 -3.66 20.32 12.03
N LEU A 435 -2.97 21.44 12.22
CA LEU A 435 -1.64 21.69 11.70
C LEU A 435 -0.67 21.89 12.87
N ALA A 436 0.46 21.17 12.83
CA ALA A 436 1.56 21.40 13.74
C ALA A 436 2.91 21.46 13.00
N LEU A 437 3.76 22.38 13.44
CA LEU A 437 5.19 22.41 13.12
C LEU A 437 6.00 22.02 14.34
N LYS A 438 6.83 21.00 14.19
CA LYS A 438 7.76 20.58 15.23
C LYS A 438 9.19 20.67 14.70
N ALA A 439 9.98 21.52 15.35
CA ALA A 439 11.39 21.68 15.04
C ALA A 439 12.25 20.71 15.83
N THR A 440 13.26 20.12 15.20
CA THR A 440 14.13 19.11 15.82
C THR A 440 15.45 19.72 16.31
N ALA A 441 16.48 18.88 16.46
CA ALA A 441 17.80 19.27 16.98
C ALA A 441 18.44 20.50 16.32
N GLY A 442 18.16 20.76 15.03
CA GLY A 442 18.71 21.91 14.33
C GLY A 442 18.39 23.26 15.01
N LEU A 443 17.17 23.41 15.52
CA LEU A 443 16.77 24.61 16.27
C LEU A 443 17.15 24.52 17.75
N ARG A 444 17.23 23.31 18.35
CA ARG A 444 17.70 23.11 19.74
C ARG A 444 19.16 23.59 19.92
N LEU A 445 19.98 23.49 18.88
CA LEU A 445 21.39 23.89 18.90
C LEU A 445 21.61 25.41 18.74
N LEU A 446 20.57 26.17 18.38
CA LEU A 446 20.66 27.63 18.31
C LEU A 446 20.50 28.26 19.69
N LYS A 447 20.93 29.52 19.83
CA LYS A 447 20.63 30.31 21.02
C LYS A 447 19.10 30.41 21.23
N PRO A 448 18.58 30.27 22.46
CA PRO A 448 17.13 30.28 22.73
C PRO A 448 16.38 31.49 22.17
N GLU A 449 17.00 32.68 22.17
CA GLU A 449 16.39 33.89 21.63
C GLU A 449 16.27 33.83 20.10
N THR A 450 17.22 33.17 19.44
CA THR A 450 17.22 33.01 17.98
C THR A 450 16.15 32.02 17.53
N SER A 451 16.07 30.86 18.19
CA SER A 451 15.03 29.88 17.89
C SER A 451 13.64 30.43 18.21
N ALA A 452 13.45 31.16 19.32
CA ALA A 452 12.19 31.80 19.66
C ALA A 452 11.71 32.80 18.60
N ARG A 453 12.60 33.63 18.03
CA ARG A 453 12.26 34.57 16.95
C ARG A 453 11.82 33.85 15.68
N ILE A 454 12.54 32.79 15.27
CA ILE A 454 12.15 31.97 14.11
C ILE A 454 10.76 31.37 14.32
N LEU A 455 10.51 30.75 15.47
CA LEU A 455 9.22 30.14 15.76
C LEU A 455 8.10 31.19 15.85
N SER A 456 8.40 32.42 16.28
CA SER A 456 7.42 33.51 16.28
C SER A 456 6.97 33.88 14.86
N GLU A 457 7.91 34.07 13.93
CA GLU A 457 7.59 34.35 12.52
C GLU A 457 6.83 33.18 11.87
N VAL A 458 7.23 31.95 12.18
CA VAL A 458 6.53 30.73 11.72
C VAL A 458 5.10 30.66 12.27
N ARG A 459 4.87 30.97 13.56
CA ARG A 459 3.52 31.05 14.14
C ARG A 459 2.66 32.07 13.42
N GLN A 460 3.20 33.24 13.11
CA GLN A 460 2.48 34.28 12.38
C GLN A 460 2.11 33.86 10.96
N LEU A 461 3.00 33.13 10.27
CA LEU A 461 2.72 32.58 8.95
C LEU A 461 1.60 31.52 9.02
N LEU A 462 1.73 30.55 9.93
CA LEU A 462 0.78 29.45 10.04
C LEU A 462 -0.60 29.91 10.54
N ALA A 463 -0.66 30.95 11.38
CA ALA A 463 -1.92 31.58 11.81
C ALA A 463 -2.69 32.25 10.66
N LYS A 464 -2.04 32.56 9.54
CA LYS A 464 -2.71 33.07 8.32
C LYS A 464 -3.24 31.93 7.42
N SER A 465 -2.92 30.68 7.74
CA SER A 465 -3.45 29.53 7.01
C SER A 465 -4.87 29.19 7.50
N PRO A 466 -5.68 28.48 6.68
CA PRO A 466 -7.04 28.11 7.05
C PRO A 466 -7.12 26.87 7.97
N PHE A 467 -5.97 26.31 8.36
CA PHE A 467 -5.88 25.08 9.14
C PHE A 467 -5.99 25.33 10.65
N ALA A 468 -6.51 24.36 11.39
CA ALA A 468 -6.64 24.47 12.82
C ALA A 468 -5.26 24.50 13.51
N MET A 469 -5.08 25.44 14.44
CA MET A 469 -3.89 25.52 15.27
C MET A 469 -4.25 25.64 16.75
N ASP A 470 -3.50 24.91 17.57
CA ASP A 470 -3.51 25.02 19.01
C ASP A 470 -2.29 25.82 19.50
N ARG A 471 -2.24 26.14 20.80
CA ARG A 471 -1.12 26.87 21.40
C ARG A 471 0.24 26.18 21.16
N ASP A 472 0.24 24.85 21.17
CA ASP A 472 1.44 24.01 21.02
C ASP A 472 1.67 23.51 19.58
N SER A 473 0.90 24.03 18.61
CA SER A 473 1.06 23.70 17.19
C SER A 473 2.47 24.02 16.68
N VAL A 474 3.11 25.08 17.16
CA VAL A 474 4.48 25.45 16.75
C VAL A 474 5.41 25.39 17.94
N ALA A 475 6.24 24.35 17.98
CA ALA A 475 7.15 24.09 19.08
C ALA A 475 8.46 23.45 18.63
N ILE A 476 9.47 23.53 19.48
CA ILE A 476 10.64 22.65 19.37
C ILE A 476 10.24 21.33 20.03
N MET A 477 10.33 20.23 19.29
CA MET A 477 10.02 18.91 19.82
C MET A 477 11.03 18.55 20.91
N ASP A 478 10.65 17.79 21.93
CA ASP A 478 11.62 17.17 22.82
C ASP A 478 12.30 15.99 22.13
N GLY A 479 13.57 15.71 22.45
CA GLY A 479 14.28 14.59 21.85
C GLY A 479 13.70 13.23 22.21
N LEU A 480 13.13 13.10 23.42
CA LEU A 480 12.44 11.90 23.88
C LEU A 480 11.19 11.64 23.02
N ASP A 481 10.40 12.67 22.77
CA ASP A 481 9.17 12.61 21.96
C ASP A 481 9.49 12.25 20.50
N GLU A 482 10.56 12.80 19.93
CA GLU A 482 11.06 12.45 18.59
C GLU A 482 11.31 10.94 18.43
N GLY A 483 11.97 10.33 19.44
CA GLY A 483 12.18 8.88 19.47
C GLY A 483 10.88 8.08 19.66
N ILE A 484 10.00 8.53 20.56
CA ILE A 484 8.70 7.88 20.81
C ILE A 484 7.83 7.90 19.54
N PHE A 485 7.69 9.06 18.90
CA PHE A 485 6.91 9.20 17.68
C PHE A 485 7.50 8.40 16.51
N SER A 486 8.83 8.27 16.45
CA SER A 486 9.47 7.36 15.50
C SER A 486 9.09 5.89 15.75
N TRP A 487 9.13 5.44 17.01
CA TRP A 487 8.72 4.09 17.38
C TRP A 487 7.22 3.85 17.09
N VAL A 488 6.36 4.84 17.35
CA VAL A 488 4.93 4.77 17.03
C VAL A 488 4.74 4.65 15.52
N THR A 489 5.40 5.48 14.72
CA THR A 489 5.32 5.42 13.25
C THR A 489 5.73 4.04 12.74
N LEU A 490 6.90 3.57 13.16
CA LEU A 490 7.44 2.28 12.76
C LEU A 490 6.46 1.14 13.07
N ASN A 491 5.96 1.09 14.29
CA ASN A 491 5.13 -0.02 14.74
C ASN A 491 3.67 0.13 14.31
N PHE A 492 3.19 1.33 14.02
CA PHE A 492 1.92 1.56 13.33
C PHE A 492 1.98 0.98 11.91
N LEU A 493 2.99 1.37 11.13
CA LEU A 493 3.14 0.94 9.73
C LEU A 493 3.36 -0.57 9.60
N ASN A 494 4.00 -1.20 10.59
CA ASN A 494 4.17 -2.65 10.67
C ASN A 494 3.01 -3.40 11.37
N GLY A 495 1.99 -2.70 11.88
CA GLY A 495 0.85 -3.32 12.57
C GLY A 495 1.16 -3.93 13.95
N GLN A 496 2.24 -3.49 14.59
CA GLN A 496 2.77 -4.06 15.85
C GLN A 496 2.35 -3.31 17.12
N LEU A 497 1.61 -2.20 17.06
CA LEU A 497 1.24 -1.44 18.27
C LEU A 497 0.37 -2.25 19.25
N ALA A 498 -0.37 -3.26 18.79
CA ALA A 498 -1.24 -4.07 19.64
C ALA A 498 -0.47 -5.05 20.54
N LYS A 499 0.83 -5.28 20.29
CA LYS A 499 1.72 -6.12 21.10
C LYS A 499 3.08 -5.41 21.27
N PRO A 500 3.16 -4.39 22.13
CA PRO A 500 4.36 -3.58 22.29
C PRO A 500 5.62 -4.41 22.62
N GLU A 501 5.49 -5.50 23.37
CA GLU A 501 6.59 -6.42 23.71
C GLU A 501 7.25 -7.10 22.50
N ASP A 502 6.51 -7.29 21.40
CA ASP A 502 6.98 -7.88 20.14
C ASP A 502 7.35 -6.81 19.09
N SER A 503 7.34 -5.54 19.49
CA SER A 503 7.56 -4.41 18.61
C SER A 503 9.01 -4.31 18.11
N TYR A 504 9.18 -3.57 17.02
CA TYR A 504 10.49 -3.20 16.52
C TYR A 504 11.06 -2.03 17.32
N GLY A 505 12.37 -2.06 17.55
CA GLY A 505 13.12 -0.91 18.03
C GLY A 505 13.41 0.08 16.90
N ALA A 506 13.45 1.37 17.21
CA ALA A 506 13.70 2.45 16.29
C ALA A 506 15.07 3.11 16.58
N LEU A 507 15.91 3.22 15.55
CA LEU A 507 17.15 3.99 15.54
C LEU A 507 17.04 5.10 14.49
N ASP A 508 16.95 6.35 14.95
CA ASP A 508 16.90 7.52 14.07
C ASP A 508 18.23 8.27 14.13
N LEU A 509 18.93 8.36 13.00
CA LEU A 509 20.13 9.21 12.90
C LEU A 509 19.80 10.47 12.12
N GLY A 510 19.49 11.54 12.85
CA GLY A 510 19.29 12.88 12.31
C GLY A 510 20.60 13.63 12.07
N GLY A 511 20.47 14.88 11.60
CA GLY A 511 21.64 15.75 11.38
C GLY A 511 22.25 16.27 12.69
N GLY A 512 21.42 16.61 13.68
CA GLY A 512 21.84 17.24 14.94
C GLY A 512 21.82 16.32 16.16
N SER A 513 21.07 15.22 16.11
CA SER A 513 20.94 14.23 17.19
C SER A 513 20.73 12.82 16.61
N THR A 514 20.82 11.82 17.48
CA THR A 514 20.44 10.44 17.20
C THR A 514 19.53 9.93 18.32
N GLN A 515 18.54 9.13 17.99
CA GLN A 515 17.53 8.61 18.91
C GLN A 515 17.52 7.08 18.88
N VAL A 516 17.30 6.50 20.06
CA VAL A 516 17.05 5.07 20.23
C VAL A 516 15.81 4.89 21.07
N THR A 517 14.86 4.09 20.57
CA THR A 517 13.59 3.84 21.25
C THR A 517 13.15 2.39 21.06
N PHE A 518 12.80 1.71 22.15
CA PHE A 518 12.30 0.33 22.10
C PHE A 518 11.38 0.02 23.29
N ALA A 519 10.51 -0.97 23.13
CA ALA A 519 9.63 -1.40 24.20
C ALA A 519 10.38 -2.23 25.25
N LEU A 520 10.04 -2.02 26.52
CA LEU A 520 10.54 -2.77 27.66
C LEU A 520 9.62 -3.96 27.94
N PRO A 521 10.15 -5.19 28.06
CA PRO A 521 9.32 -6.40 28.07
C PRO A 521 8.54 -6.61 29.38
N SER A 522 8.93 -5.99 30.51
CA SER A 522 8.24 -6.20 31.79
C SER A 522 8.39 -5.01 32.75
N ALA A 523 7.47 -4.90 33.72
CA ALA A 523 7.46 -3.83 34.71
C ALA A 523 8.74 -3.81 35.54
N ASN A 524 9.25 -4.99 35.90
CA ASN A 524 10.47 -5.16 36.67
C ASN A 524 11.69 -4.57 35.93
N VAL A 525 11.77 -4.76 34.61
CA VAL A 525 12.84 -4.18 33.79
C VAL A 525 12.73 -2.66 33.75
N ALA A 526 11.51 -2.13 33.63
CA ALA A 526 11.29 -0.68 33.61
C ALA A 526 11.68 -0.01 34.94
N SER A 527 11.48 -0.67 36.08
CA SER A 527 11.90 -0.16 37.39
C SER A 527 13.42 -0.07 37.55
N ALA A 528 14.20 -0.84 36.77
CA ALA A 528 15.66 -0.77 36.76
C ALA A 528 16.21 0.36 35.86
N VAL A 529 15.36 0.99 35.04
CA VAL A 529 15.73 2.10 34.17
C VAL A 529 15.39 3.43 34.88
N PRO A 530 16.28 4.45 34.84
CA PRO A 530 15.94 5.75 35.39
C PRO A 530 14.66 6.33 34.78
N ALA A 531 13.76 6.84 35.63
CA ALA A 531 12.41 7.25 35.22
C ALA A 531 12.38 8.26 34.05
N GLY A 532 13.41 9.11 33.91
CA GLY A 532 13.52 10.07 32.80
C GLY A 532 13.67 9.45 31.40
N PHE A 533 13.99 8.16 31.30
CA PHE A 533 14.13 7.45 30.02
C PHE A 533 12.97 6.50 29.73
N VAL A 534 12.00 6.38 30.65
CA VAL A 534 10.85 5.48 30.50
C VAL A 534 9.59 6.30 30.25
N LYS A 535 8.93 6.06 29.12
CA LYS A 535 7.61 6.64 28.82
C LYS A 535 6.54 5.56 28.81
N ARG A 536 5.39 5.87 29.41
CA ARG A 536 4.15 5.08 29.27
C ARG A 536 3.30 5.68 28.16
N LEU A 537 2.79 4.81 27.29
CA LEU A 537 1.97 5.19 26.15
C LEU A 537 0.83 4.19 26.01
N SER A 538 -0.40 4.67 25.87
CA SER A 538 -1.55 3.83 25.56
C SER A 538 -1.94 4.08 24.11
N LEU A 539 -1.66 3.13 23.22
CA LEU A 539 -1.96 3.24 21.78
C LEU A 539 -2.38 1.88 21.22
N GLY A 540 -3.40 1.88 20.37
CA GLY A 540 -3.90 0.65 19.74
C GLY A 540 -4.54 -0.35 20.71
N GLY A 541 -5.06 0.14 21.85
CA GLY A 541 -5.69 -0.68 22.89
C GLY A 541 -4.72 -1.42 23.81
N ALA A 542 -3.42 -1.13 23.75
CA ALA A 542 -2.39 -1.71 24.60
C ALA A 542 -1.52 -0.64 25.27
N ASP A 543 -1.06 -0.93 26.49
CA ASP A 543 -0.15 -0.07 27.24
C ASP A 543 1.30 -0.47 26.99
N ALA A 544 2.05 0.42 26.34
CA ALA A 544 3.47 0.28 26.08
C ALA A 544 4.31 1.01 27.14
N ARG A 545 5.42 0.39 27.55
CA ARG A 545 6.49 1.03 28.32
C ARG A 545 7.72 1.10 27.43
N LEU A 546 8.10 2.30 27.03
CA LEU A 546 9.17 2.53 26.07
C LEU A 546 10.40 3.08 26.79
N TYR A 547 11.55 2.49 26.53
CA TYR A 547 12.82 3.19 26.71
C TYR A 547 13.01 4.14 25.53
N SER A 548 13.34 5.39 25.79
CA SER A 548 13.71 6.34 24.75
C SER A 548 14.84 7.25 25.23
N HIS A 549 15.79 7.54 24.34
CA HIS A 549 16.85 8.51 24.58
C HIS A 549 17.21 9.24 23.29
N SER A 550 17.43 10.56 23.40
CA SER A 550 17.96 11.41 22.32
C SER A 550 19.32 11.97 22.69
N TYR A 551 20.33 11.67 21.88
CA TYR A 551 21.69 12.17 22.06
C TYR A 551 21.91 13.42 21.20
N LEU A 552 21.66 14.58 21.80
CA LEU A 552 21.91 15.87 21.13
C LEU A 552 23.41 16.08 20.87
N GLY A 553 23.77 16.56 19.69
CA GLY A 553 25.16 16.73 19.26
C GLY A 553 25.79 15.48 18.65
N LEU A 554 25.11 14.33 18.72
CA LEU A 554 25.54 13.06 18.11
C LEU A 554 24.75 12.72 16.83
N GLY A 555 24.17 13.71 16.16
CA GLY A 555 23.68 13.54 14.79
C GLY A 555 24.83 13.54 13.79
N LEU A 556 24.61 13.04 12.58
CA LEU A 556 25.68 12.85 11.60
C LEU A 556 26.45 14.14 11.27
N MET A 557 25.74 15.26 11.12
CA MET A 557 26.38 16.55 10.78
C MET A 557 27.13 17.14 11.97
N SER A 558 26.57 17.04 13.18
CA SER A 558 27.25 17.44 14.41
C SER A 558 28.50 16.59 14.68
N ALA A 559 28.43 15.28 14.41
CA ALA A 559 29.54 14.36 14.57
C ALA A 559 30.69 14.69 13.61
N ARG A 560 30.40 15.01 12.34
CA ARG A 560 31.42 15.49 11.39
C ARG A 560 32.16 16.71 11.94
N LEU A 561 31.42 17.72 12.41
CA LEU A 561 32.03 18.92 12.98
C LEU A 561 32.93 18.59 14.18
N ALA A 562 32.45 17.75 15.10
CA ALA A 562 33.20 17.36 16.28
C ALA A 562 34.49 16.57 15.93
N ILE A 563 34.41 15.62 15.00
CA ILE A 563 35.57 14.82 14.54
C ILE A 563 36.62 15.73 13.88
N LEU A 564 36.21 16.65 13.03
CA LEU A 564 37.11 17.61 12.39
C LEU A 564 37.77 18.55 13.41
N GLN A 565 37.03 19.02 14.42
CA GLN A 565 37.58 19.84 15.49
C GLN A 565 38.62 19.08 16.34
N LEU A 566 38.36 17.81 16.67
CA LEU A 566 39.32 16.95 17.39
C LEU A 566 40.63 16.76 16.61
N SER A 567 40.54 16.57 15.29
CA SER A 567 41.72 16.46 14.42
C SER A 567 42.57 17.74 14.37
N SER A 568 41.99 18.90 14.69
CA SER A 568 42.67 20.20 14.71
C SER A 568 43.23 20.61 16.08
N GLN A 569 42.78 20.00 17.18
CA GLN A 569 43.12 20.44 18.55
C GLN A 569 43.76 19.39 19.46
N GLY A 570 43.94 18.14 19.01
CA GLY A 570 44.89 17.18 19.61
C GLY A 570 44.68 16.78 21.08
N LYS A 571 43.51 17.02 21.71
CA LYS A 571 43.21 16.58 23.08
C LYS A 571 41.75 16.18 23.26
N LEU A 572 41.52 14.97 23.82
CA LEU A 572 40.26 14.59 24.46
C LEU A 572 40.25 15.09 25.92
N PRO A 573 39.10 15.51 26.48
CA PRO A 573 38.95 15.73 27.91
C PRO A 573 38.71 14.41 28.66
N SER A 574 39.39 14.27 29.80
CA SER A 574 39.28 13.18 30.75
C SER A 574 37.99 13.27 31.58
N SER A 575 37.27 12.15 31.70
CA SER A 575 36.06 12.00 32.52
C SER A 575 36.39 11.58 33.96
N GLY A 576 35.77 12.24 34.94
CA GLY A 576 35.89 11.95 36.38
C GLY A 576 34.95 10.84 36.91
N ALA A 577 35.30 10.34 38.10
CA ALA A 577 34.65 9.31 38.93
C ALA A 577 33.21 9.68 39.38
N GLY A 578 32.32 8.81 39.85
CA GLY A 578 32.32 7.36 40.11
C GLY A 578 30.90 6.94 40.59
N GLY A 579 30.62 5.63 40.60
CA GLY A 579 29.38 5.02 41.10
C GLY A 579 28.91 3.84 40.23
N SER A 580 28.57 2.70 40.84
CA SER A 580 28.03 1.55 40.09
C SER A 580 26.67 1.91 39.48
N LYS A 581 26.49 1.58 38.19
CA LYS A 581 25.26 1.91 37.44
C LYS A 581 24.70 0.64 36.82
N GLN A 582 23.40 0.41 37.03
CA GLN A 582 22.68 -0.70 36.40
C GLN A 582 22.19 -0.28 35.02
N PHE A 583 22.43 -1.11 34.02
CA PHE A 583 22.06 -0.88 32.62
C PHE A 583 21.34 -2.10 32.07
N VAL A 584 20.20 -1.85 31.41
CA VAL A 584 19.46 -2.85 30.65
C VAL A 584 19.59 -2.50 29.18
N THR A 585 19.98 -3.46 28.34
CA THR A 585 20.22 -3.22 26.91
C THR A 585 19.61 -4.31 26.01
N ALA A 586 18.99 -3.88 24.91
CA ALA A 586 18.53 -4.76 23.81
C ALA A 586 19.67 -5.32 22.95
N CYS A 587 20.91 -4.92 23.25
CA CYS A 587 22.09 -5.26 22.47
C CYS A 587 22.84 -6.49 23.01
N LEU A 588 22.37 -7.10 24.11
CA LEU A 588 22.90 -8.32 24.71
C LEU A 588 21.79 -9.38 24.80
N PRO A 589 22.08 -10.68 24.69
CA PRO A 589 21.07 -11.74 24.76
C PRO A 589 20.20 -11.68 26.03
N SER A 590 18.92 -12.07 25.96
CA SER A 590 17.99 -12.06 27.11
C SER A 590 18.46 -12.83 28.34
N ASN A 591 19.36 -13.80 28.17
CA ASN A 591 19.93 -14.60 29.24
C ASN A 591 21.27 -14.05 29.76
N TYR A 592 21.79 -12.97 29.19
CA TYR A 592 23.04 -12.37 29.63
C TYR A 592 22.81 -11.46 30.84
N THR A 593 23.43 -11.80 31.97
CA THR A 593 23.61 -10.89 33.10
C THR A 593 25.09 -10.90 33.46
N GLY A 594 25.74 -9.73 33.51
CA GLY A 594 27.18 -9.63 33.69
C GLY A 594 27.62 -8.27 34.24
N GLN A 595 28.88 -8.17 34.63
CA GLN A 595 29.49 -6.92 35.05
C GLN A 595 30.53 -6.47 34.02
N TRP A 596 30.51 -5.18 33.67
CA TRP A 596 31.49 -4.56 32.76
C TRP A 596 32.19 -3.43 33.50
N GLU A 597 33.52 -3.39 33.49
CA GLU A 597 34.28 -2.29 34.08
C GLU A 597 34.87 -1.41 32.96
N HIS A 598 34.62 -0.11 33.03
CA HIS A 598 35.23 0.85 32.11
C HIS A 598 35.47 2.19 32.81
N GLY A 599 36.69 2.73 32.67
CA GLY A 599 37.06 4.01 33.30
C GLY A 599 36.97 4.00 34.83
N GLY A 600 37.19 2.84 35.48
CA GLY A 600 37.08 2.68 36.94
C GLY A 600 35.63 2.61 37.47
N ILE A 601 34.64 2.43 36.58
CA ILE A 601 33.22 2.27 36.94
C ILE A 601 32.76 0.87 36.59
N LEU A 602 32.13 0.17 37.56
CA LEU A 602 31.52 -1.15 37.38
C LEU A 602 30.04 -1.01 36.99
N TYR A 603 29.67 -1.60 35.85
CA TYR A 603 28.34 -1.59 35.27
C TYR A 603 27.70 -2.96 35.39
N ASN A 604 26.50 -3.05 35.96
CA ASN A 604 25.70 -4.28 35.94
C ASN A 604 24.84 -4.29 34.69
N LEU A 605 25.09 -5.22 33.77
CA LEU A 605 24.43 -5.36 32.47
C LEU A 605 23.42 -6.49 32.51
N THR A 606 22.22 -6.23 32.02
CA THR A 606 21.23 -7.27 31.70
C THR A 606 20.80 -7.14 30.24
N GLY A 607 20.95 -8.21 29.48
CA GLY A 607 20.51 -8.28 28.09
C GLY A 607 19.01 -8.52 27.96
N LEU A 608 18.43 -7.96 26.91
CA LEU A 608 17.03 -8.14 26.54
C LEU A 608 16.97 -8.97 25.25
N ALA A 609 15.94 -9.81 25.11
CA ALA A 609 15.78 -10.67 23.94
C ALA A 609 15.91 -9.82 22.68
N THR A 610 16.77 -10.27 21.75
CA THR A 610 17.19 -9.55 20.55
C THR A 610 16.01 -8.88 19.84
N GLY A 611 15.82 -7.59 20.10
CA GLY A 611 14.84 -6.79 19.39
C GLY A 611 15.27 -6.64 17.94
N ARG A 612 14.35 -6.79 17.00
CA ARG A 612 14.61 -6.41 15.60
C ARG A 612 14.59 -4.88 15.53
N PHE A 613 15.68 -4.26 15.07
CA PHE A 613 15.79 -2.81 14.97
C PHE A 613 15.63 -2.33 13.54
N TYR A 614 14.84 -1.27 13.37
CA TYR A 614 14.86 -0.46 12.17
C TYR A 614 15.81 0.71 12.37
N ALA A 615 16.66 0.95 11.38
CA ALA A 615 17.54 2.11 11.33
C ALA A 615 17.20 2.94 10.08
N PHE A 616 16.87 4.21 10.29
CA PHE A 616 16.38 5.09 9.22
C PHE A 616 17.07 6.46 9.27
N SER A 617 16.60 7.40 8.44
CA SER A 617 17.27 8.68 8.21
C SER A 617 18.70 8.46 7.69
N TYR A 618 19.73 9.07 8.30
CA TYR A 618 21.08 8.95 7.77
C TYR A 618 21.70 7.56 7.89
N PHE A 619 21.19 6.67 8.75
CA PHE A 619 21.59 5.26 8.71
C PHE A 619 21.27 4.66 7.33
N TYR A 620 20.04 4.88 6.86
CA TYR A 620 19.60 4.45 5.54
C TYR A 620 20.40 5.13 4.42
N ASP A 621 20.51 6.46 4.45
CA ASP A 621 21.14 7.21 3.35
C ASP A 621 22.59 6.75 3.12
N ARG A 622 23.37 6.54 4.19
CA ARG A 622 24.78 6.11 4.06
C ARG A 622 24.92 4.66 3.65
N ALA A 623 24.03 3.78 4.12
CA ALA A 623 24.03 2.40 3.67
C ALA A 623 23.68 2.29 2.17
N ALA A 624 22.73 3.10 1.69
CA ALA A 624 22.38 3.17 0.28
C ALA A 624 23.53 3.76 -0.57
N ASP A 625 24.14 4.86 -0.12
CA ASP A 625 25.30 5.47 -0.79
C ASP A 625 26.49 4.48 -0.88
N ALA A 626 26.63 3.60 0.12
CA ALA A 626 27.69 2.58 0.17
C ALA A 626 27.36 1.31 -0.65
N GLY A 627 26.15 1.21 -1.22
CA GLY A 627 25.69 0.03 -1.95
C GLY A 627 25.41 -1.19 -1.05
N LEU A 628 25.26 -1.00 0.26
CA LEU A 628 24.90 -2.07 1.21
C LEU A 628 23.42 -2.47 1.10
N ILE A 629 22.59 -1.54 0.63
CA ILE A 629 21.17 -1.72 0.41
C ILE A 629 20.75 -1.06 -0.90
N GLY A 630 19.62 -1.49 -1.44
CA GLY A 630 19.00 -0.84 -2.58
C GLY A 630 18.45 0.55 -2.24
N ALA A 631 18.72 1.53 -3.11
CA ALA A 631 18.36 2.93 -2.87
C ALA A 631 16.85 3.23 -2.93
N LYS A 632 16.01 2.29 -3.39
CA LYS A 632 14.54 2.43 -3.37
C LYS A 632 13.91 1.46 -2.38
N GLU A 633 14.29 0.20 -2.49
CA GLU A 633 13.74 -0.94 -1.75
C GLU A 633 14.28 -0.99 -0.31
N GLY A 634 15.50 -0.53 -0.05
CA GLY A 634 16.22 -0.70 1.21
C GLY A 634 16.75 -2.13 1.40
N GLY A 635 17.10 -2.51 2.63
CA GLY A 635 17.64 -3.85 2.88
C GLY A 635 17.85 -4.17 4.36
N GLU A 636 18.41 -5.34 4.61
CA GLU A 636 18.85 -5.75 5.95
C GLU A 636 20.37 -5.85 5.94
N VAL A 637 21.03 -5.19 6.90
CA VAL A 637 22.49 -5.03 6.94
C VAL A 637 23.00 -5.44 8.31
N THR A 638 24.14 -6.11 8.37
CA THR A 638 24.81 -6.39 9.65
C THR A 638 25.74 -5.25 10.05
N LEU A 639 26.02 -5.14 11.33
CA LEU A 639 27.03 -4.21 11.83
C LEU A 639 28.42 -4.44 11.20
N ALA A 640 28.77 -5.71 10.96
CA ALA A 640 30.00 -6.08 10.29
C ALA A 640 30.06 -5.55 8.84
N ASP A 641 28.95 -5.61 8.10
CA ASP A 641 28.88 -5.08 6.73
C ASP A 641 29.14 -3.57 6.70
N ILE A 642 28.57 -2.82 7.65
CA ILE A 642 28.80 -1.37 7.80
C ILE A 642 30.28 -1.08 8.09
N ALA A 643 30.89 -1.85 8.99
CA ALA A 643 32.30 -1.70 9.33
C ALA A 643 33.23 -2.02 8.15
N ASN A 644 32.94 -3.09 7.40
CA ASN A 644 33.68 -3.46 6.21
C ASN A 644 33.55 -2.40 5.10
N ALA A 645 32.35 -1.84 4.92
CA ALA A 645 32.12 -0.74 3.98
C ALA A 645 32.88 0.53 4.39
N ALA A 646 32.97 0.81 5.69
CA ALA A 646 33.76 1.92 6.21
C ALA A 646 35.26 1.75 5.86
N GLU A 647 35.82 0.57 6.10
CA GLU A 647 37.21 0.25 5.76
C GLU A 647 37.46 0.40 4.25
N ALA A 648 36.58 -0.17 3.43
CA ALA A 648 36.66 -0.03 1.97
C ALA A 648 36.59 1.43 1.52
N ALA A 649 35.71 2.24 2.13
CA ALA A 649 35.58 3.66 1.82
C ALA A 649 36.83 4.47 2.20
N CYS A 650 37.45 4.17 3.34
CA CYS A 650 38.64 4.87 3.81
C CYS A 650 39.90 4.55 2.99
N ASN A 651 39.93 3.39 2.33
CA ASN A 651 41.03 2.97 1.46
C ASN A 651 40.94 3.52 0.02
N ARG A 652 39.87 4.23 -0.36
CA ARG A 652 39.74 4.84 -1.70
C ARG A 652 40.61 6.10 -1.84
N ARG A 653 41.22 6.30 -3.01
CA ARG A 653 42.03 7.51 -3.29
C ARG A 653 41.14 8.76 -3.43
N SER A 654 41.57 9.85 -2.79
CA SER A 654 40.86 11.14 -2.65
C SER A 654 40.45 11.82 -3.98
N SER A 655 41.12 11.52 -5.10
CA SER A 655 40.93 12.21 -6.39
C SER A 655 39.59 11.95 -7.09
N ASP A 656 38.73 11.08 -6.57
CA ASP A 656 37.53 10.58 -7.26
C ASP A 656 36.19 10.88 -6.55
N SER A 657 36.20 11.53 -5.38
CA SER A 657 35.01 11.50 -4.51
C SER A 657 34.06 12.68 -4.74
N LYS A 658 32.90 12.41 -5.33
CA LYS A 658 31.69 13.26 -5.21
C LYS A 658 31.14 13.32 -3.76
N GLN A 659 31.72 12.54 -2.83
CA GLN A 659 31.27 12.40 -1.43
C GLN A 659 32.46 12.38 -0.45
N PRO A 660 33.01 13.55 -0.06
CA PRO A 660 34.25 13.63 0.74
C PRO A 660 34.13 13.12 2.18
N PHE A 661 32.91 12.97 2.71
CA PHE A 661 32.66 12.54 4.09
C PHE A 661 32.33 11.05 4.22
N HIS A 662 32.31 10.29 3.13
CA HIS A 662 31.77 8.93 3.11
C HIS A 662 32.48 7.96 4.08
N CYS A 663 33.82 7.95 4.08
CA CYS A 663 34.63 7.19 5.06
C CYS A 663 34.30 7.60 6.51
N MET A 664 34.29 8.91 6.79
CA MET A 664 34.01 9.43 8.12
C MET A 664 32.60 9.04 8.61
N ASP A 665 31.60 9.13 7.74
CA ASP A 665 30.21 8.82 8.09
C ASP A 665 30.01 7.34 8.41
N LEU A 666 30.55 6.44 7.60
CA LEU A 666 30.44 5.00 7.84
C LEU A 666 31.23 4.58 9.10
N CYS A 667 32.43 5.13 9.31
CA CYS A 667 33.18 4.95 10.55
C CYS A 667 32.38 5.42 11.76
N TYR A 668 31.72 6.58 11.66
CA TYR A 668 30.90 7.10 12.73
C TYR A 668 29.69 6.20 13.01
N GLN A 669 28.98 5.72 11.99
CA GLN A 669 27.85 4.80 12.19
C GLN A 669 28.30 3.47 12.80
N ALA A 670 29.39 2.88 12.31
CA ALA A 670 29.95 1.66 12.87
C ALA A 670 30.33 1.86 14.34
N ALA A 671 31.00 2.96 14.68
CA ALA A 671 31.38 3.29 16.06
C ALA A 671 30.17 3.58 16.95
N LEU A 672 29.18 4.32 16.46
CA LEU A 672 27.95 4.64 17.18
C LEU A 672 27.17 3.37 17.51
N LEU A 673 27.00 2.47 16.55
CA LEU A 673 26.28 1.21 16.75
C LEU A 673 27.08 0.23 17.63
N THR A 674 28.39 0.06 17.40
CA THR A 674 29.25 -0.86 18.19
C THR A 674 29.57 -0.34 19.58
N LYS A 675 30.19 0.84 19.68
CA LYS A 675 30.75 1.40 20.93
C LYS A 675 29.74 2.27 21.66
N GLY A 676 28.86 2.96 20.93
CA GLY A 676 27.81 3.80 21.52
C GLY A 676 26.65 2.96 22.07
N TYR A 677 25.98 2.23 21.19
CA TYR A 677 24.80 1.43 21.54
C TYR A 677 25.14 0.00 22.01
N GLY A 678 26.34 -0.51 21.70
CA GLY A 678 26.79 -1.81 22.19
C GLY A 678 26.35 -3.00 21.33
N PHE A 679 25.96 -2.79 20.06
CA PHE A 679 25.56 -3.87 19.16
C PHE A 679 26.74 -4.79 18.83
N ALA A 680 26.46 -6.10 18.71
CA ALA A 680 27.43 -7.09 18.29
C ALA A 680 27.65 -7.02 16.76
N PRO A 681 28.83 -7.44 16.24
CA PRO A 681 29.08 -7.45 14.80
C PRO A 681 28.03 -8.20 13.96
N SER A 682 27.40 -9.23 14.53
CA SER A 682 26.33 -10.02 13.90
C SER A 682 24.92 -9.41 14.01
N SER A 683 24.75 -8.30 14.75
CA SER A 683 23.47 -7.62 14.88
C SER A 683 22.98 -7.12 13.53
N LYS A 684 21.70 -7.35 13.24
CA LYS A 684 21.03 -6.98 11.98
C LYS A 684 20.15 -5.75 12.16
N PHE A 685 20.18 -4.88 11.16
CA PHE A 685 19.34 -3.69 11.10
C PHE A 685 18.54 -3.70 9.81
N VAL A 686 17.24 -3.47 9.93
CA VAL A 686 16.37 -3.27 8.78
C VAL A 686 16.42 -1.79 8.42
N MET A 687 16.84 -1.47 7.20
CA MET A 687 16.96 -0.10 6.73
C MET A 687 15.98 0.13 5.58
N ARG A 688 15.01 1.01 5.80
CA ARG A 688 13.99 1.40 4.83
C ARG A 688 13.78 2.91 4.87
N LYS A 689 13.51 3.50 3.71
CA LYS A 689 13.09 4.90 3.61
C LYS A 689 11.58 5.07 3.80
N LYS A 690 10.82 4.11 3.26
CA LYS A 690 9.36 4.08 3.35
C LYS A 690 8.86 2.70 3.78
N ILE A 691 7.72 2.67 4.45
CA ILE A 691 6.96 1.43 4.71
C ILE A 691 5.55 1.66 4.19
N ARG A 692 5.08 0.79 3.28
CA ARG A 692 3.77 0.94 2.60
C ARG A 692 3.60 2.30 1.91
N ASN A 693 4.66 2.78 1.24
CA ASN A 693 4.78 4.09 0.59
C ASN A 693 4.67 5.31 1.52
N VAL A 694 4.70 5.11 2.84
CA VAL A 694 4.71 6.18 3.84
C VAL A 694 6.13 6.44 4.31
N GLU A 695 6.54 7.71 4.40
CA GLU A 695 7.87 8.12 4.85
C GLU A 695 8.12 7.65 6.29
N LEU A 696 9.21 6.88 6.47
CA LEU A 696 9.61 6.40 7.80
C LEU A 696 10.32 7.54 8.54
N SER A 697 9.54 8.29 9.33
CA SER A 697 9.98 9.40 10.16
C SER A 697 9.16 9.46 11.45
N TRP A 698 9.41 10.43 12.33
CA TRP A 698 8.57 10.65 13.51
C TRP A 698 7.21 11.30 13.18
N ALA A 699 7.01 11.84 11.96
CA ALA A 699 5.86 12.70 11.65
C ALA A 699 4.51 12.00 11.82
N LEU A 700 4.39 10.74 11.41
CA LEU A 700 3.14 9.99 11.56
C LEU A 700 2.80 9.72 13.03
N GLY A 701 3.79 9.43 13.86
CA GLY A 701 3.60 9.27 15.30
C GLY A 701 3.13 10.56 15.96
N ALA A 702 3.68 11.69 15.54
CA ALA A 702 3.31 13.01 16.05
C ALA A 702 1.88 13.41 15.65
N VAL A 703 1.37 12.98 14.49
CA VAL A 703 0.00 13.33 14.08
C VAL A 703 -1.06 12.75 15.02
N PHE A 704 -0.80 11.57 15.62
CA PHE A 704 -1.70 10.99 16.62
C PHE A 704 -1.76 11.83 17.90
N ASP A 705 -0.62 12.35 18.35
CA ASP A 705 -0.55 13.27 19.48
C ASP A 705 -1.28 14.59 19.17
N VAL A 706 -1.12 15.12 17.96
CA VAL A 706 -1.83 16.31 17.51
C VAL A 706 -3.34 16.08 17.48
N PHE A 707 -3.83 14.94 16.98
CA PHE A 707 -5.26 14.61 17.03
C PHE A 707 -5.77 14.50 18.46
N TYR A 708 -5.02 13.86 19.34
CA TYR A 708 -5.40 13.70 20.75
C TYR A 708 -5.52 15.05 21.46
N ASN A 709 -4.52 15.92 21.29
CA ASN A 709 -4.50 17.24 21.89
C ASN A 709 -5.58 18.15 21.32
N HIS A 710 -5.79 18.12 19.99
CA HIS A 710 -6.84 18.89 19.33
C HIS A 710 -8.24 18.46 19.78
N ALA A 711 -8.48 17.15 19.90
CA ALA A 711 -9.73 16.63 20.42
C ALA A 711 -9.98 17.14 21.85
N ASN A 712 -9.00 17.04 22.75
CA ASN A 712 -9.14 17.49 24.14
C ASN A 712 -9.25 19.01 24.32
N ASN A 713 -8.76 19.81 23.36
CA ASN A 713 -8.91 21.26 23.40
C ASN A 713 -10.25 21.73 22.81
N SER A 714 -10.82 20.95 21.89
CA SER A 714 -12.10 21.24 21.24
C SER A 714 -13.31 20.72 22.02
N SER A 715 -13.15 19.65 22.81
CA SER A 715 -14.11 19.25 23.83
C SER A 715 -13.74 19.85 25.19
N GLY A 716 -14.62 20.66 25.78
CA GLY A 716 -14.54 20.93 27.23
C GLY A 716 -14.44 19.62 28.04
N PRO A 717 -14.07 19.67 29.33
CA PRO A 717 -13.54 18.51 30.04
C PRO A 717 -14.45 17.27 29.94
N ALA A 718 -13.81 16.18 29.52
CA ALA A 718 -14.23 14.77 29.49
C ALA A 718 -15.12 14.30 28.32
N THR A 719 -14.56 13.40 27.51
CA THR A 719 -14.94 11.97 27.52
C THR A 719 -13.89 11.15 26.76
N THR A 720 -13.15 10.33 27.51
CA THR A 720 -12.28 9.26 27.00
C THR A 720 -13.13 8.14 26.42
N ASN A 721 -12.96 7.83 25.13
CA ASN A 721 -13.17 6.51 24.54
C ASN A 721 -12.42 6.39 23.22
#